data_AF-A0A1Q8QGX2-F1
#
_entry.id   AF-A0A1Q8QGX2-F1
#
_cell.length_a   1.000
_cell.length_b   1.000
_cell.length_c   1.000
_cell.angle_alpha   90.00
_cell.angle_beta   90.00
_cell.angle_gamma   90.00
#
_symmetry.space_group_name_H-M   'P 1'
#
loop_
_entity.id
_entity.type
_entity.pdbx_description
1 polymer ?
#
loop_
_entity_poly.entity_id
_entity_poly.type
_entity_poly.pdbx_seq_one_letter_code
_entity_poly.pdbx_strand_id
1 'polypeptide(L)'
;MNFEQLGVDYMFVDEAHAYKNCFTYTKMRNVAGIGRSASQRATDMLLKCQYLQEMGSGKGVVFATGTPISNSMSEMYVLQRYLQPQMLVRLGLNYFDSWAATFGEVISSLEITPEGSGYRMRNRFAKFHNLPELMSIFQLVADIQTADMLNLPIPEIEGGKATIIATEATPFQRMIMESFVERAEKIRKREVEPDEDNMLKLTGEAKLMSIDPRLVYEDAPNDLDSKLNIAIGNVFDIWQESSEQRLTQLVFCDSGTPKPGQFNVYDEMKRCLMEKGISNEEIAFIHDAKTDEQRENLFEKVRMGEIRILLGSTSKLGTGTNVQDRLVAVHHLDCPWRPSDIEQRDGRILRQGNQNPIIKILRYVTKGTFDAYLWQIQEQKLKYISQVMTGKSISRSCEDMDETVLSAAEVKAIATSNPLLAEKMEVDNGVIRLKLLKGNWNNERLTLGRNINNQYPDTIDYCEKKIASIRKDMELREKTEGKDFSAVIDGKTYDERVKAGEQLLLIMKLHDLAVNGEPLPVGEYRGFRLFLVLNAFKQLELLVKGDNTYSTPLGDSFLGGITRLENVVEKIPAVLMNMEQKLADTQTQLEEARKEVQKPFEFEQRLNEYSARQAEINTRLEFKELQKQEEVIFDESKTIDEACNEEALEAEDADIASKA
;
A
#
# COMPACT_ATOMS: atom_id res chain seq x y z
N MET A 1 -29.13 -1.75 24.98
CA MET A 1 -28.22 -1.23 26.00
C MET A 1 -26.98 -0.75 25.27
N ASN A 2 -26.65 0.53 25.36
CA ASN A 2 -25.50 1.12 24.67
C ASN A 2 -24.24 0.97 25.54
N PHE A 3 -23.04 1.07 24.95
CA PHE A 3 -21.77 0.87 25.66
C PHE A 3 -21.63 1.80 26.89
N GLU A 4 -22.04 3.06 26.75
CA GLU A 4 -22.05 4.08 27.81
C GLU A 4 -22.92 3.69 29.00
N GLN A 5 -23.99 2.92 28.77
CA GLN A 5 -24.93 2.49 29.81
C GLN A 5 -24.40 1.30 30.61
N LEU A 6 -23.35 0.62 30.13
CA LEU A 6 -22.71 -0.50 30.84
C LEU A 6 -21.84 -0.02 32.01
N GLY A 7 -21.47 1.27 32.04
CA GLY A 7 -20.58 1.82 33.06
C GLY A 7 -19.13 1.33 32.96
N VAL A 8 -18.71 0.89 31.77
CA VAL A 8 -17.32 0.47 31.52
C VAL A 8 -16.41 1.69 31.56
N ASP A 9 -15.37 1.62 32.39
CA ASP A 9 -14.36 2.66 32.59
C ASP A 9 -12.95 2.23 32.14
N TYR A 10 -12.78 0.94 31.80
CA TYR A 10 -11.52 0.37 31.35
C TYR A 10 -11.73 -0.72 30.30
N MET A 11 -10.86 -0.75 29.28
CA MET A 11 -10.88 -1.74 28.21
C MET A 11 -9.50 -2.31 27.94
N PHE A 12 -9.40 -3.64 27.99
CA PHE A 12 -8.23 -4.39 27.56
C PHE A 12 -8.57 -5.13 26.26
N VAL A 13 -7.82 -4.86 25.20
CA VAL A 13 -8.06 -5.42 23.86
C VAL A 13 -6.90 -6.34 23.50
N ASP A 14 -7.18 -7.63 23.46
CA ASP A 14 -6.25 -8.63 22.93
C ASP A 14 -6.32 -8.73 21.40
N GLU A 15 -5.23 -9.18 20.78
CA GLU A 15 -5.04 -9.27 19.33
C GLU A 15 -5.43 -7.98 18.58
N ALA A 16 -4.95 -6.85 19.10
CA ALA A 16 -5.34 -5.52 18.65
C ALA A 16 -5.06 -5.24 17.15
N HIS A 17 -4.17 -6.01 16.52
CA HIS A 17 -3.93 -5.96 15.08
C HIS A 17 -5.21 -6.22 14.25
N ALA A 18 -6.23 -6.87 14.81
CA ALA A 18 -7.54 -7.03 14.17
C ALA A 18 -8.28 -5.70 13.89
N TYR A 19 -7.93 -4.62 14.60
CA TYR A 19 -8.58 -3.31 14.53
C TYR A 19 -7.79 -2.27 13.73
N LYS A 20 -6.74 -2.69 13.00
CA LYS A 20 -5.88 -1.80 12.21
C LYS A 20 -6.53 -1.16 10.98
N ASN A 21 -7.62 -1.75 10.47
CA ASN A 21 -8.36 -1.26 9.30
C ASN A 21 -9.35 -0.15 9.67
N CYS A 22 -8.85 0.90 10.33
CA CYS A 22 -9.63 2.06 10.74
C CYS A 22 -9.58 3.16 9.68
N PHE A 23 -10.74 3.71 9.33
CA PHE A 23 -10.82 4.80 8.35
C PHE A 23 -9.96 5.99 8.79
N THR A 24 -9.20 6.51 7.84
CA THR A 24 -8.34 7.67 8.02
C THR A 24 -8.58 8.65 6.87
N TYR A 25 -8.97 9.88 7.21
CA TYR A 25 -9.13 10.93 6.20
C TYR A 25 -7.76 11.44 5.74
N THR A 26 -7.57 11.51 4.42
CA THR A 26 -6.33 11.98 3.78
C THR A 26 -6.64 12.63 2.44
N LYS A 27 -5.89 13.69 2.09
CA LYS A 27 -5.88 14.29 0.74
C LYS A 27 -5.13 13.42 -0.27
N MET A 28 -4.28 12.50 0.20
CA MET A 28 -3.52 11.54 -0.62
C MET A 28 -4.42 10.42 -1.17
N ARG A 29 -5.37 10.81 -2.02
CA ARG A 29 -6.24 9.87 -2.74
C ARG A 29 -5.41 9.10 -3.75
N ASN A 30 -5.72 7.82 -3.93
CA ASN A 30 -5.06 6.94 -4.90
C ASN A 30 -3.57 6.60 -4.64
N VAL A 31 -3.09 6.80 -3.41
CA VAL A 31 -1.79 6.28 -2.93
C VAL A 31 -1.92 4.89 -2.28
N ALA A 32 -1.18 3.89 -2.76
CA ALA A 32 -1.09 2.56 -2.16
C ALA A 32 -0.18 2.57 -0.93
N GLY A 33 -0.30 1.58 -0.03
CA GLY A 33 0.38 1.60 1.27
C GLY A 33 -0.34 2.43 2.36
N ILE A 34 -1.41 3.15 2.02
CA ILE A 34 -2.30 3.82 2.99
C ILE A 34 -3.60 3.00 3.11
N GLY A 35 -3.93 2.56 4.32
CA GLY A 35 -5.18 1.88 4.61
C GLY A 35 -6.40 2.76 4.34
N ARG A 36 -7.21 2.40 3.34
CA ARG A 36 -8.48 3.10 3.02
C ARG A 36 -9.72 2.32 3.45
N SER A 37 -9.53 1.08 3.87
CA SER A 37 -10.60 0.23 4.36
C SER A 37 -11.19 0.84 5.64
N ALA A 38 -12.51 0.98 5.65
CA ALA A 38 -13.27 1.39 6.80
C ALA A 38 -13.98 0.16 7.37
N SER A 39 -13.31 -0.57 8.27
CA SER A 39 -13.98 -1.65 8.98
C SER A 39 -14.91 -1.06 10.04
N GLN A 40 -16.19 -1.44 10.02
CA GLN A 40 -17.15 -1.06 11.07
C GLN A 40 -16.62 -1.44 12.46
N ARG A 41 -15.98 -2.62 12.58
CA ARG A 41 -15.38 -3.10 13.82
C ARG A 41 -14.24 -2.20 14.31
N ALA A 42 -13.42 -1.67 13.41
CA ALA A 42 -12.34 -0.74 13.77
C ALA A 42 -12.88 0.64 14.15
N THR A 43 -13.87 1.15 13.40
CA THR A 43 -14.54 2.42 13.74
C THR A 43 -15.23 2.35 15.10
N ASP A 44 -15.95 1.27 15.39
CA ASP A 44 -16.59 1.03 16.69
C ASP A 44 -15.55 1.00 17.84
N MET A 45 -14.41 0.33 17.62
CA MET A 45 -13.32 0.34 18.58
C MET A 45 -12.77 1.75 18.82
N LEU A 46 -12.66 2.57 17.77
CA LEU A 46 -12.12 3.93 17.90
C LEU A 46 -13.04 4.80 18.76
N LEU A 47 -14.35 4.71 18.53
CA LEU A 47 -15.34 5.45 19.30
C LEU A 47 -15.29 5.04 20.78
N LYS A 48 -15.15 3.75 21.07
CA LYS A 48 -14.97 3.24 22.45
C LYS A 48 -13.68 3.75 23.09
N CYS A 49 -12.57 3.74 22.36
CA CYS A 49 -11.30 4.28 22.86
C CYS A 49 -11.43 5.77 23.18
N GLN A 50 -12.02 6.56 22.29
CA GLN A 50 -12.22 7.99 22.48
C GLN A 50 -13.10 8.28 23.70
N TYR A 51 -14.24 7.60 23.82
CA TYR A 51 -15.14 7.74 24.96
C TYR A 51 -14.43 7.46 26.30
N LEU A 52 -13.72 6.32 26.39
CA LEU A 52 -13.01 5.94 27.61
C LEU A 52 -11.88 6.92 27.94
N GLN A 53 -11.15 7.39 26.94
CA GLN A 53 -10.08 8.36 27.13
C GLN A 53 -10.61 9.75 27.51
N GLU A 54 -11.76 10.17 27.00
CA GLU A 54 -12.40 11.42 27.42
C GLU A 54 -12.79 11.36 28.90
N MET A 55 -13.38 10.24 29.35
CA MET A 55 -13.70 10.04 30.77
C MET A 55 -12.44 9.89 31.64
N GLY A 56 -11.44 9.17 31.14
CA GLY A 56 -10.21 8.81 31.85
C GLY A 56 -9.06 9.82 31.73
N SER A 57 -9.30 11.01 31.16
CA SER A 57 -8.25 12.01 30.90
C SER A 57 -7.05 11.45 30.11
N GLY A 58 -7.33 10.71 29.04
CA GLY A 58 -6.35 10.06 28.17
C GLY A 58 -5.98 8.62 28.55
N LYS A 59 -6.64 8.04 29.56
CA LYS A 59 -6.37 6.68 30.08
C LYS A 59 -7.59 5.76 29.90
N GLY A 60 -7.44 4.49 30.25
CA GLY A 60 -8.56 3.52 30.27
C GLY A 60 -8.57 2.52 29.11
N VAL A 61 -7.53 2.51 28.26
CA VAL A 61 -7.43 1.57 27.14
C VAL A 61 -6.04 0.95 27.11
N VAL A 62 -5.96 -0.38 27.00
CA VAL A 62 -4.72 -1.12 26.77
C VAL A 62 -4.92 -2.08 25.61
N PHE A 63 -4.00 -2.04 24.65
CA PHE A 63 -3.95 -2.97 23.53
C PHE A 63 -2.81 -3.97 23.74
N ALA A 64 -3.09 -5.25 23.52
CA ALA A 64 -2.10 -6.32 23.45
C ALA A 64 -2.09 -6.91 22.04
N THR A 65 -0.90 -7.04 21.46
CA THR A 65 -0.72 -7.65 20.14
C THR A 65 0.72 -8.12 19.99
N GLY A 66 0.91 -9.34 19.47
CA GLY A 66 2.24 -9.82 19.10
C GLY A 66 2.79 -9.17 17.83
N THR A 67 1.91 -8.63 16.97
CA THR A 67 2.25 -8.08 15.66
C THR A 67 1.64 -6.69 15.46
N PRO A 68 2.14 -5.67 16.18
CA PRO A 68 1.64 -4.28 16.10
C PRO A 68 1.61 -3.71 14.67
N ILE A 69 2.51 -4.18 13.80
CA ILE A 69 2.53 -3.85 12.38
C ILE A 69 2.48 -5.17 11.63
N SER A 70 1.47 -5.34 10.77
CA SER A 70 1.32 -6.58 10.02
C SER A 70 1.73 -6.46 8.55
N ASN A 71 1.71 -5.25 7.98
CA ASN A 71 2.08 -5.08 6.56
C ASN A 71 2.81 -3.78 6.24
N SER A 72 2.39 -2.63 6.77
CA SER A 72 3.02 -1.34 6.45
C SER A 72 3.08 -0.42 7.66
N MET A 73 4.11 0.43 7.72
CA MET A 73 4.33 1.39 8.81
C MET A 73 3.20 2.42 8.95
N SER A 74 2.38 2.63 7.92
CA SER A 74 1.16 3.45 8.00
C SER A 74 0.15 2.90 9.03
N GLU A 75 0.18 1.60 9.34
CA GLU A 75 -0.64 0.98 10.38
C GLU A 75 -0.29 1.52 11.79
N MET A 76 0.95 1.98 11.99
CA MET A 76 1.37 2.58 13.25
C MET A 76 0.58 3.85 13.57
N TYR A 77 0.24 4.67 12.57
CA TYR A 77 -0.58 5.86 12.78
C TYR A 77 -1.96 5.50 13.34
N VAL A 78 -2.54 4.39 12.90
CA VAL A 78 -3.83 3.92 13.40
C VAL A 78 -3.74 3.56 14.88
N LEU A 79 -2.68 2.86 15.31
CA LEU A 79 -2.44 2.57 16.72
C LEU A 79 -2.23 3.84 17.55
N GLN A 80 -1.48 4.82 17.02
CA GLN A 80 -1.28 6.11 17.70
C GLN A 80 -2.60 6.89 17.85
N ARG A 81 -3.50 6.81 16.86
CA ARG A 81 -4.85 7.38 16.96
C ARG A 81 -5.70 6.72 18.03
N TYR A 82 -5.55 5.41 18.23
CA TYR A 82 -6.26 4.72 19.31
C TYR A 82 -5.71 5.06 20.68
N LEU A 83 -4.39 5.12 20.85
CA LEU A 83 -3.76 5.09 22.18
C LEU A 83 -3.18 6.44 22.64
N GLN A 84 -2.85 7.35 21.72
CA GLN A 84 -2.29 8.67 22.06
C GLN A 84 -2.84 9.84 21.23
N PRO A 85 -4.17 9.98 21.07
CA PRO A 85 -4.75 11.05 20.26
C PRO A 85 -4.40 12.45 20.77
N GLN A 86 -4.30 12.64 22.09
CA GLN A 86 -3.94 13.93 22.69
C GLN A 86 -2.50 14.35 22.34
N MET A 87 -1.56 13.39 22.30
CA MET A 87 -0.17 13.65 21.91
C MET A 87 -0.09 14.04 20.43
N LEU A 88 -0.83 13.33 19.57
CA LEU A 88 -0.90 13.67 18.15
C LEU A 88 -1.44 15.10 17.94
N VAL A 89 -2.47 15.51 18.69
CA VAL A 89 -2.97 16.90 18.63
C VAL A 89 -1.91 17.90 19.08
N ARG A 90 -1.20 17.62 20.17
CA ARG A 90 -0.15 18.50 20.72
C ARG A 90 0.98 18.75 19.74
N LEU A 91 1.35 17.73 18.96
CA LEU A 91 2.41 17.80 17.95
C LEU A 91 1.90 18.29 16.58
N GLY A 92 0.61 18.54 16.41
CA GLY A 92 0.01 18.90 15.11
C GLY A 92 -0.06 17.73 14.12
N LEU A 93 0.01 16.49 14.62
CA LEU A 93 0.05 15.23 13.86
C LEU A 93 -1.27 14.45 13.93
N ASN A 94 -2.36 15.06 14.38
CA ASN A 94 -3.68 14.44 14.50
C ASN A 94 -4.37 14.16 13.16
N TYR A 95 -3.84 14.72 12.07
CA TYR A 95 -4.23 14.39 10.71
C TYR A 95 -3.17 13.53 10.05
N PHE A 96 -3.62 12.53 9.28
CA PHE A 96 -2.70 11.61 8.61
C PHE A 96 -1.79 12.34 7.63
N ASP A 97 -2.29 13.36 6.93
CA ASP A 97 -1.47 14.13 5.98
C ASP A 97 -0.30 14.84 6.69
N SER A 98 -0.52 15.40 7.88
CA SER A 98 0.54 16.02 8.69
C SER A 98 1.55 14.98 9.19
N TRP A 99 1.05 13.84 9.66
CA TRP A 99 1.89 12.73 10.12
C TRP A 99 2.72 12.15 8.97
N ALA A 100 2.08 11.91 7.82
CA ALA A 100 2.71 11.41 6.62
C ALA A 100 3.76 12.38 6.09
N ALA A 101 3.50 13.69 6.08
CA ALA A 101 4.48 14.69 5.68
C ALA A 101 5.73 14.75 6.60
N THR A 102 5.60 14.30 7.85
CA THR A 102 6.68 14.35 8.85
C THR A 102 7.56 13.08 8.87
N PHE A 103 6.96 11.93 8.56
CA PHE A 103 7.59 10.63 8.73
C PHE A 103 7.61 9.76 7.48
N GLY A 104 6.95 10.20 6.40
CA GLY A 104 6.80 9.41 5.20
C GLY A 104 6.89 10.22 3.93
N GLU A 105 7.07 9.51 2.84
CA GLU A 105 7.24 10.07 1.51
C GLU A 105 6.46 9.19 0.53
N VAL A 106 5.62 9.87 -0.26
CA VAL A 106 4.92 9.22 -1.36
C VAL A 106 5.89 9.13 -2.52
N ILE A 107 6.37 7.93 -2.77
CA ILE A 107 7.19 7.64 -3.95
C ILE A 107 6.26 7.30 -5.10
N SER A 108 6.55 7.85 -6.28
CA SER A 108 5.86 7.44 -7.50
C SER A 108 6.64 6.29 -8.12
N SER A 109 6.13 5.08 -7.95
CA SER A 109 6.69 3.88 -8.55
C SER A 109 5.90 3.48 -9.78
N LEU A 110 6.64 3.04 -10.77
CA LEU A 110 6.08 2.54 -12.01
C LEU A 110 5.71 1.07 -11.74
N GLU A 111 4.43 0.81 -11.53
CA GLU A 111 3.89 -0.51 -11.23
C GLU A 111 3.30 -1.14 -12.48
N ILE A 112 3.37 -2.46 -12.58
CA ILE A 112 2.68 -3.18 -13.65
C ILE A 112 1.18 -3.17 -13.35
N THR A 113 0.38 -2.89 -14.36
CA THR A 113 -1.07 -2.89 -14.16
C THR A 113 -1.56 -4.31 -13.88
N PRO A 114 -2.66 -4.52 -13.13
CA PRO A 114 -3.20 -5.85 -12.87
C PRO A 114 -3.49 -6.65 -14.16
N GLU A 115 -3.74 -5.93 -15.25
CA GLU A 115 -3.95 -6.47 -16.60
C GLU A 115 -2.63 -6.81 -17.32
N GLY A 116 -1.48 -6.74 -16.64
CA GLY A 116 -0.15 -7.12 -17.12
C GLY A 116 0.41 -6.34 -18.31
N SER A 117 -0.37 -5.46 -18.92
CA SER A 117 -0.18 -4.95 -20.29
C SER A 117 0.58 -3.64 -20.42
N GLY A 118 1.02 -3.10 -19.29
CA GLY A 118 1.83 -1.92 -19.27
C GLY A 118 2.14 -1.49 -17.86
N TYR A 119 2.65 -0.28 -17.77
CA TYR A 119 3.00 0.32 -16.51
C TYR A 119 2.07 1.48 -16.21
N ARG A 120 1.64 1.52 -14.96
CA ARG A 120 0.93 2.65 -14.41
C ARG A 120 1.79 3.25 -13.32
N MET A 121 2.02 4.55 -13.44
CA MET A 121 2.52 5.32 -12.31
C MET A 121 1.51 5.21 -11.19
N ARG A 122 1.94 4.58 -10.10
CA ARG A 122 1.18 4.54 -8.86
C ARG A 122 2.01 5.20 -7.80
N ASN A 123 1.33 6.03 -7.05
CA ASN A 123 1.89 6.64 -5.88
C ASN A 123 1.81 5.60 -4.77
N ARG A 124 2.93 5.30 -4.12
CA ARG A 124 3.01 4.45 -2.94
C ARG A 124 3.55 5.25 -1.76
N PHE A 125 2.91 5.11 -0.62
CA PHE A 125 3.44 5.57 0.65
C PHE A 125 4.36 4.48 1.20
N ALA A 126 5.59 4.46 0.70
CA ALA A 126 6.54 3.36 0.93
C ALA A 126 7.83 3.84 1.59
N LYS A 127 8.21 5.11 1.44
CA LYS A 127 9.46 5.61 2.02
C LYS A 127 9.17 6.30 3.34
N PHE A 128 9.93 5.98 4.38
CA PHE A 128 9.79 6.56 5.70
C PHE A 128 11.09 7.23 6.11
N HIS A 129 10.98 8.32 6.85
CA HIS A 129 12.11 9.10 7.34
C HIS A 129 11.86 9.54 8.79
N ASN A 130 12.90 9.98 9.49
CA ASN A 130 12.82 10.32 10.93
C ASN A 130 12.27 9.17 11.78
N LEU A 131 12.65 7.93 11.44
CA LEU A 131 12.22 6.73 12.17
C LEU A 131 12.56 6.78 13.67
N PRO A 132 13.75 7.24 14.12
CA PRO A 132 14.04 7.33 15.55
C PRO A 132 13.04 8.22 16.31
N GLU A 133 12.67 9.35 15.72
CA GLU A 133 11.71 10.29 16.28
C GLU A 133 10.28 9.70 16.27
N LEU A 134 9.88 9.03 15.19
CA LEU A 134 8.60 8.31 15.13
C LEU A 134 8.50 7.23 16.21
N MET A 135 9.55 6.41 16.36
CA MET A 135 9.60 5.36 17.38
C MET A 135 9.59 5.92 18.79
N SER A 136 10.29 7.04 19.03
CA SER A 136 10.27 7.71 20.33
C SER A 136 8.87 8.18 20.73
N ILE A 137 8.09 8.70 19.76
CA ILE A 137 6.69 9.07 19.99
C ILE A 137 5.84 7.82 20.22
N PHE A 138 6.04 6.76 19.46
CA PHE A 138 5.27 5.52 19.60
C PHE A 138 5.51 4.84 20.96
N GLN A 139 6.76 4.83 21.44
CA GLN A 139 7.16 4.25 22.72
C GLN A 139 6.57 4.95 23.95
N LEU A 140 5.96 6.14 23.81
CA LEU A 140 5.22 6.78 24.90
C LEU A 140 3.98 5.97 25.33
N VAL A 141 3.44 5.15 24.42
CA VAL A 141 2.27 4.29 24.66
C VAL A 141 2.49 2.82 24.36
N ALA A 142 3.65 2.46 23.82
CA ALA A 142 3.99 1.10 23.45
C ALA A 142 5.17 0.59 24.27
N ASP A 143 4.94 -0.46 25.05
CA ASP A 143 6.00 -1.30 25.61
C ASP A 143 6.21 -2.49 24.67
N ILE A 144 7.33 -2.48 23.95
CA ILE A 144 7.65 -3.49 22.93
C ILE A 144 8.78 -4.35 23.47
N GLN A 145 8.48 -5.63 23.66
CA GLN A 145 9.47 -6.62 24.07
C GLN A 145 9.59 -7.66 22.95
N THR A 146 10.77 -7.76 22.34
CA THR A 146 11.03 -8.80 21.33
C THR A 146 11.65 -10.04 21.98
N ALA A 147 11.57 -11.18 21.29
CA ALA A 147 12.22 -12.42 21.75
C ALA A 147 13.72 -12.22 22.03
N ASP A 148 14.42 -11.43 21.24
CA ASP A 148 15.85 -11.12 21.46
C ASP A 148 16.11 -10.29 22.74
N MET A 149 15.12 -9.53 23.22
CA MET A 149 15.23 -8.74 24.45
C MET A 149 14.96 -9.60 25.69
N LEU A 150 14.19 -10.68 25.50
CA LEU A 150 13.71 -11.55 26.55
C LEU A 150 14.50 -12.87 26.51
N ASN A 151 15.35 -13.12 27.52
CA ASN A 151 16.05 -14.42 27.64
C ASN A 151 15.08 -15.51 28.13
N LEU A 152 14.07 -15.83 27.32
CA LEU A 152 13.02 -16.78 27.65
C LEU A 152 13.55 -18.21 27.47
N PRO A 153 13.21 -19.16 28.36
CA PRO A 153 13.44 -20.58 28.14
C PRO A 153 12.51 -21.11 27.04
N ILE A 154 12.92 -20.90 25.79
CA ILE A 154 12.28 -21.42 24.59
C ILE A 154 13.17 -22.52 23.97
N PRO A 155 12.60 -23.44 23.19
CA PRO A 155 13.39 -24.47 22.53
C PRO A 155 14.31 -23.91 21.44
N GLU A 156 15.40 -24.64 21.17
CA GLU A 156 16.28 -24.35 20.04
C GLU A 156 15.68 -24.90 18.73
N ILE A 157 15.89 -24.19 17.64
CA ILE A 157 15.54 -24.69 16.31
C ILE A 157 16.65 -25.63 15.84
N GLU A 158 16.30 -26.81 15.34
CA GLU A 158 17.25 -27.73 14.72
C GLU A 158 18.02 -27.01 13.59
N GLY A 159 19.35 -26.94 13.71
CA GLY A 159 20.20 -26.21 12.76
C GLY A 159 20.17 -24.67 12.89
N GLY A 160 19.52 -24.14 13.93
CA GLY A 160 19.49 -22.71 14.29
C GLY A 160 18.55 -21.84 13.45
N LYS A 161 17.88 -22.40 12.44
CA LYS A 161 16.94 -21.68 11.56
C LYS A 161 15.93 -22.65 10.95
N ALA A 162 14.86 -22.11 10.36
CA ALA A 162 13.89 -22.93 9.64
C ALA A 162 14.55 -23.73 8.50
N THR A 163 14.24 -25.02 8.43
CA THR A 163 14.72 -25.94 7.40
C THR A 163 13.88 -25.78 6.14
N ILE A 164 14.53 -25.44 5.03
CA ILE A 164 13.88 -25.33 3.72
C ILE A 164 13.89 -26.72 3.08
N ILE A 165 12.70 -27.30 2.89
CA ILE A 165 12.51 -28.54 2.15
C ILE A 165 12.18 -28.17 0.70
N ALA A 166 13.19 -28.23 -0.16
CA ALA A 166 13.06 -27.89 -1.57
C ALA A 166 12.71 -29.13 -2.39
N THR A 167 11.63 -29.08 -3.16
CA THR A 167 11.21 -30.13 -4.08
C THR A 167 11.44 -29.67 -5.52
N GLU A 168 11.69 -30.61 -6.43
CA GLU A 168 11.76 -30.29 -7.86
C GLU A 168 10.35 -30.16 -8.44
N ALA A 169 10.19 -29.38 -9.52
CA ALA A 169 8.90 -29.27 -10.20
C ALA A 169 8.59 -30.55 -10.97
N THR A 170 7.42 -31.13 -10.73
CA THR A 170 6.96 -32.34 -11.43
C THR A 170 6.81 -32.07 -12.93
N PRO A 171 6.86 -33.09 -13.81
CA PRO A 171 6.65 -32.90 -15.24
C PRO A 171 5.35 -32.13 -15.56
N PHE A 172 4.28 -32.42 -14.82
CA PHE A 172 3.00 -31.72 -14.98
C PHE A 172 3.09 -30.26 -14.51
N GLN A 173 3.74 -29.97 -13.38
CA GLN A 173 3.96 -28.60 -12.91
C GLN A 173 4.78 -27.77 -13.90
N ARG A 174 5.79 -28.36 -14.54
CA ARG A 174 6.59 -27.69 -15.59
C ARG A 174 5.74 -27.35 -16.81
N MET A 175 4.92 -28.29 -17.28
CA MET A 175 3.98 -28.05 -18.39
C MET A 175 2.99 -26.92 -18.06
N ILE A 176 2.40 -26.92 -16.86
CA ILE A 176 1.49 -25.84 -16.44
C ILE A 176 2.22 -24.52 -16.29
N MET A 177 3.46 -24.52 -15.81
CA MET A 177 4.29 -23.31 -15.72
C MET A 177 4.50 -22.66 -17.10
N GLU A 178 4.75 -23.45 -18.14
CA GLU A 178 4.84 -22.97 -19.52
C GLU A 178 3.51 -22.31 -19.96
N SER A 179 2.38 -22.92 -19.61
CA SER A 179 1.05 -22.33 -19.87
C SER A 179 0.85 -21.00 -19.14
N PHE A 180 1.37 -20.84 -17.92
CA PHE A 180 1.33 -19.57 -17.19
C PHE A 180 2.19 -18.50 -17.85
N VAL A 181 3.33 -18.86 -18.46
CA VAL A 181 4.12 -17.91 -19.25
C VAL A 181 3.33 -17.43 -20.45
N GLU A 182 2.68 -18.33 -21.18
CA GLU A 182 1.83 -17.96 -22.32
C GLU A 182 0.65 -17.08 -21.90
N ARG A 183 -0.04 -17.45 -20.82
CA ARG A 183 -1.16 -16.66 -20.28
C ARG A 183 -0.71 -15.27 -19.84
N ALA A 184 0.42 -15.17 -19.13
CA ALA A 184 0.98 -13.90 -18.73
C ALA A 184 1.34 -13.00 -19.93
N GLU A 185 1.83 -13.59 -21.02
CA GLU A 185 2.08 -12.88 -22.28
C GLU A 185 0.78 -12.43 -22.96
N LYS A 186 -0.26 -13.26 -23.01
CA LYS A 186 -1.58 -12.89 -23.55
C LYS A 186 -2.23 -11.75 -22.75
N ILE A 187 -2.18 -11.85 -21.42
CA ILE A 187 -2.63 -10.79 -20.49
C ILE A 187 -1.85 -9.50 -20.81
N ARG A 188 -0.52 -9.58 -20.92
CA ARG A 188 0.31 -8.42 -21.27
C ARG A 188 -0.02 -7.83 -22.64
N LYS A 189 -0.36 -8.64 -23.64
CA LYS A 189 -0.73 -8.15 -24.97
C LYS A 189 -2.18 -7.66 -25.06
N ARG A 190 -2.97 -7.79 -23.99
CA ARG A 190 -4.42 -7.54 -23.96
C ARG A 190 -5.17 -8.41 -24.99
N GLU A 191 -4.71 -9.64 -25.16
CA GLU A 191 -5.39 -10.65 -25.98
C GLU A 191 -6.53 -11.34 -25.20
N VAL A 192 -6.67 -11.04 -23.91
CA VAL A 192 -7.70 -11.57 -22.99
C VAL A 192 -8.24 -10.42 -22.14
N GLU A 193 -9.53 -10.45 -21.81
CA GLU A 193 -10.16 -9.44 -20.97
C GLU A 193 -9.80 -9.62 -19.48
N PRO A 194 -9.61 -8.54 -18.70
CA PRO A 194 -9.15 -8.62 -17.31
C PRO A 194 -10.07 -9.38 -16.34
N ASP A 195 -11.37 -9.45 -16.62
CA ASP A 195 -12.35 -10.21 -15.84
C ASP A 195 -12.30 -11.71 -16.15
N GLU A 196 -11.82 -12.09 -17.33
CA GLU A 196 -11.57 -13.48 -17.72
C GLU A 196 -10.23 -13.99 -17.14
N ASP A 197 -9.16 -13.24 -17.36
CA ASP A 197 -7.82 -13.56 -16.83
C ASP A 197 -6.99 -12.31 -16.52
N ASN A 198 -6.27 -12.35 -15.41
CA ASN A 198 -5.42 -11.25 -14.97
C ASN A 198 -4.27 -11.75 -14.08
N MET A 199 -3.29 -10.89 -13.83
CA MET A 199 -2.08 -11.29 -13.09
C MET A 199 -2.37 -11.70 -11.64
N LEU A 200 -3.43 -11.18 -11.03
CA LEU A 200 -3.87 -11.57 -9.68
C LEU A 200 -4.40 -13.00 -9.66
N LYS A 201 -5.28 -13.35 -10.60
CA LYS A 201 -5.82 -14.70 -10.77
C LYS A 201 -4.71 -15.70 -11.08
N LEU A 202 -3.83 -15.36 -12.03
CA LEU A 202 -2.68 -16.17 -12.40
C LEU A 202 -1.75 -16.41 -11.19
N THR A 203 -1.43 -15.36 -10.41
CA THR A 203 -0.61 -15.49 -9.19
C THR A 203 -1.28 -16.38 -8.14
N GLY A 204 -2.62 -16.31 -8.03
CA GLY A 204 -3.39 -17.20 -7.15
C GLY A 204 -3.32 -18.66 -7.56
N GLU A 205 -3.54 -18.96 -8.85
CA GLU A 205 -3.46 -20.33 -9.41
C GLU A 205 -2.05 -20.90 -9.33
N ALA A 206 -1.05 -20.07 -9.63
CA ALA A 206 0.37 -20.32 -9.43
C ALA A 206 0.70 -20.83 -8.02
N LYS A 207 0.15 -20.18 -6.98
CA LYS A 207 0.34 -20.55 -5.57
C LYS A 207 -0.38 -21.85 -5.21
N LEU A 208 -1.51 -22.15 -5.85
CA LEU A 208 -2.22 -23.41 -5.64
C LEU A 208 -1.45 -24.58 -6.28
N MET A 209 -1.01 -24.38 -7.53
CA MET A 209 -0.26 -25.37 -8.30
C MET A 209 1.08 -25.74 -7.66
N SER A 210 1.76 -24.78 -7.01
CA SER A 210 3.03 -25.04 -6.32
C SER A 210 2.88 -26.02 -5.15
N ILE A 211 1.73 -26.04 -4.48
CA ILE A 211 1.39 -26.98 -3.40
C ILE A 211 1.02 -28.34 -3.99
N ASP A 212 -0.02 -28.37 -4.84
CA ASP A 212 -0.48 -29.56 -5.53
C ASP A 212 -1.27 -29.13 -6.79
N PRO A 213 -0.91 -29.61 -8.00
CA PRO A 213 -1.63 -29.29 -9.23
C PRO A 213 -3.13 -29.60 -9.20
N ARG A 214 -3.57 -30.57 -8.39
CA ARG A 214 -4.98 -30.95 -8.22
C ARG A 214 -5.85 -29.87 -7.60
N LEU A 215 -5.24 -28.85 -6.99
CA LEU A 215 -5.94 -27.65 -6.51
C LEU A 215 -6.41 -26.72 -7.64
N VAL A 216 -5.84 -26.86 -8.84
CA VAL A 216 -6.20 -26.07 -10.02
C VAL A 216 -6.86 -26.95 -11.09
N TYR A 217 -6.36 -28.18 -11.27
CA TYR A 217 -6.81 -29.12 -12.28
C TYR A 217 -7.16 -30.47 -11.64
N GLU A 218 -8.45 -30.80 -11.51
CA GLU A 218 -8.91 -31.99 -10.80
C GLU A 218 -8.31 -33.30 -11.33
N ASP A 219 -8.10 -33.40 -12.65
CA ASP A 219 -7.54 -34.58 -13.32
C ASP A 219 -6.00 -34.63 -13.30
N ALA A 220 -5.33 -33.71 -12.59
CA ALA A 220 -3.88 -33.69 -12.53
C ALA A 220 -3.31 -34.96 -11.84
N PRO A 221 -2.15 -35.46 -12.30
CA PRO A 221 -1.54 -36.65 -11.72
C PRO A 221 -1.07 -36.39 -10.28
N ASN A 222 -1.27 -37.38 -9.41
CA ASN A 222 -0.70 -37.38 -8.07
C ASN A 222 0.75 -37.89 -8.13
N ASP A 223 1.71 -36.96 -8.21
CA ASP A 223 3.13 -37.28 -8.25
C ASP A 223 3.70 -37.44 -6.83
N LEU A 224 4.37 -38.57 -6.56
CA LEU A 224 4.95 -38.89 -5.25
C LEU A 224 6.07 -37.93 -4.84
N ASP A 225 6.74 -37.29 -5.81
CA ASP A 225 7.79 -36.30 -5.57
C ASP A 225 7.22 -34.87 -5.46
N SER A 226 5.89 -34.72 -5.50
CA SER A 226 5.25 -33.43 -5.26
C SER A 226 5.48 -32.91 -3.85
N LYS A 227 5.39 -31.59 -3.71
CA LYS A 227 5.51 -30.88 -2.44
C LYS A 227 4.57 -31.42 -1.36
N LEU A 228 3.31 -31.70 -1.69
CA LEU A 228 2.35 -32.27 -0.75
C LEU A 228 2.78 -33.67 -0.28
N ASN A 229 3.18 -34.56 -1.18
CA ASN A 229 3.59 -35.92 -0.81
C ASN A 229 4.89 -35.96 0.00
N ILE A 230 5.87 -35.11 -0.32
CA ILE A 230 7.08 -34.95 0.49
C ILE A 230 6.74 -34.39 1.87
N ALA A 231 5.79 -33.45 1.97
CA ALA A 231 5.30 -32.97 3.25
C ALA A 231 4.63 -34.07 4.07
N ILE A 232 3.78 -34.90 3.44
CA ILE A 232 3.16 -36.07 4.07
C ILE A 232 4.22 -37.06 4.57
N GLY A 233 5.25 -37.33 3.77
CA GLY A 233 6.39 -38.17 4.16
C GLY A 233 7.08 -37.66 5.42
N ASN A 234 7.52 -36.40 5.41
CA ASN A 234 8.17 -35.80 6.57
C ASN A 234 7.28 -35.78 7.83
N VAL A 235 5.98 -35.50 7.70
CA VAL A 235 5.03 -35.56 8.83
C VAL A 235 4.93 -36.98 9.38
N PHE A 236 4.89 -37.98 8.51
CA PHE A 236 4.87 -39.39 8.90
C PHE A 236 6.18 -39.81 9.59
N ASP A 237 7.33 -39.44 9.02
CA ASP A 237 8.65 -39.79 9.55
C ASP A 237 8.82 -39.22 10.97
N ILE A 238 8.49 -37.93 11.16
CA ILE A 238 8.53 -37.30 12.49
C ILE A 238 7.51 -37.95 13.44
N TRP A 239 6.31 -38.32 12.97
CA TRP A 239 5.33 -39.04 13.78
C TRP A 239 5.85 -40.42 14.22
N GLN A 240 6.58 -41.12 13.35
CA GLN A 240 7.17 -42.42 13.65
C GLN A 240 8.33 -42.29 14.63
N GLU A 241 9.28 -41.38 14.37
CA GLU A 241 10.43 -41.05 15.23
C GLU A 241 10.00 -40.65 16.64
N SER A 242 8.91 -39.90 16.76
CA SER A 242 8.43 -39.35 18.03
C SER A 242 7.29 -40.16 18.69
N SER A 243 7.05 -41.38 18.20
CA SER A 243 5.93 -42.23 18.63
C SER A 243 5.98 -42.61 20.11
N GLU A 244 7.18 -42.93 20.62
CA GLU A 244 7.38 -43.30 22.03
C GLU A 244 7.00 -42.17 22.99
N GLN A 245 7.36 -40.92 22.66
CA GLN A 245 7.05 -39.76 23.49
C GLN A 245 5.69 -39.14 23.15
N ARG A 246 4.98 -39.66 22.14
CA ARG A 246 3.72 -39.11 21.62
C ARG A 246 3.80 -37.61 21.33
N LEU A 247 4.89 -37.18 20.66
CA LEU A 247 5.03 -35.77 20.29
C LEU A 247 4.03 -35.39 19.20
N THR A 248 3.74 -34.10 19.14
CA THR A 248 2.73 -33.53 18.25
C THR A 248 3.34 -32.61 17.20
N GLN A 249 2.58 -32.35 16.15
CA GLN A 249 2.99 -31.57 14.97
C GLN A 249 1.87 -30.62 14.56
N LEU A 250 2.23 -29.42 14.10
CA LEU A 250 1.31 -28.49 13.46
C LEU A 250 1.59 -28.42 11.96
N VAL A 251 0.51 -28.40 11.17
CA VAL A 251 0.58 -28.25 9.72
C VAL A 251 -0.22 -27.01 9.31
N PHE A 252 0.49 -25.99 8.83
CA PHE A 252 -0.10 -24.77 8.32
C PHE A 252 -0.29 -24.82 6.81
N CYS A 253 -1.52 -24.56 6.38
CA CYS A 253 -1.85 -24.37 4.97
C CYS A 253 -3.05 -23.42 4.85
N ASP A 254 -2.83 -22.20 4.34
CA ASP A 254 -3.91 -21.23 4.08
C ASP A 254 -4.63 -21.50 2.76
N SER A 255 -3.89 -22.01 1.78
CA SER A 255 -4.42 -22.48 0.49
C SER A 255 -4.97 -23.90 0.59
N GLY A 256 -6.05 -24.22 -0.14
CA GLY A 256 -6.59 -25.60 -0.18
C GLY A 256 -7.27 -26.06 1.11
N THR A 257 -7.92 -25.14 1.84
CA THR A 257 -8.78 -25.46 3.00
C THR A 257 -9.99 -26.32 2.61
N PRO A 258 -10.54 -27.14 3.51
CA PRO A 258 -11.68 -28.02 3.23
C PRO A 258 -12.88 -27.29 2.62
N LYS A 259 -13.35 -27.76 1.46
CA LYS A 259 -14.59 -27.33 0.80
C LYS A 259 -15.33 -28.56 0.27
N PRO A 260 -16.68 -28.63 0.42
CA PRO A 260 -17.43 -29.78 -0.07
C PRO A 260 -17.29 -29.98 -1.58
N GLY A 261 -17.03 -31.21 -2.01
CA GLY A 261 -17.03 -31.61 -3.42
C GLY A 261 -15.82 -31.15 -4.24
N GLN A 262 -14.74 -30.69 -3.60
CA GLN A 262 -13.50 -30.29 -4.28
C GLN A 262 -12.28 -30.93 -3.60
N PHE A 263 -11.23 -31.15 -4.39
CA PHE A 263 -9.94 -31.55 -3.84
C PHE A 263 -9.44 -30.53 -2.81
N ASN A 264 -8.93 -31.00 -1.69
CA ASN A 264 -8.32 -30.16 -0.68
C ASN A 264 -7.15 -30.87 0.01
N VAL A 265 -6.19 -30.06 0.46
CA VAL A 265 -4.91 -30.54 1.01
C VAL A 265 -5.09 -31.31 2.32
N TYR A 266 -6.10 -30.93 3.11
CA TYR A 266 -6.31 -31.44 4.46
C TYR A 266 -6.81 -32.89 4.41
N ASP A 267 -7.85 -33.14 3.61
CA ASP A 267 -8.42 -34.47 3.44
C ASP A 267 -7.43 -35.41 2.74
N GLU A 268 -6.68 -34.92 1.75
CA GLU A 268 -5.68 -35.72 1.05
C GLU A 268 -4.51 -36.11 1.98
N MET A 269 -3.98 -35.15 2.75
CA MET A 269 -2.94 -35.44 3.73
C MET A 269 -3.42 -36.46 4.76
N LYS A 270 -4.64 -36.28 5.28
CA LYS A 270 -5.25 -37.22 6.22
C LYS A 270 -5.39 -38.62 5.62
N ARG A 271 -5.92 -38.74 4.40
CA ARG A 271 -6.08 -40.01 3.67
C ARG A 271 -4.73 -40.73 3.53
N CYS A 272 -3.70 -40.05 3.03
CA CYS A 272 -2.38 -40.63 2.82
C CYS A 272 -1.69 -41.02 4.13
N LEU A 273 -1.83 -40.22 5.20
CA LEU A 273 -1.30 -40.55 6.52
C LEU A 273 -1.99 -41.79 7.13
N MET A 274 -3.30 -41.92 6.93
CA MET A 274 -4.06 -43.11 7.34
C MET A 274 -3.64 -44.36 6.56
N GLU A 275 -3.40 -44.23 5.25
CA GLU A 275 -2.87 -45.33 4.42
C GLU A 275 -1.47 -45.78 4.86
N LYS A 276 -0.66 -44.86 5.40
CA LYS A 276 0.64 -45.18 6.02
C LYS A 276 0.53 -45.78 7.42
N GLY A 277 -0.67 -45.89 7.99
CA GLY A 277 -0.94 -46.57 9.26
C GLY A 277 -1.21 -45.67 10.46
N ILE A 278 -1.34 -44.35 10.28
CA ILE A 278 -1.72 -43.44 11.37
C ILE A 278 -3.22 -43.55 11.65
N SER A 279 -3.60 -43.66 12.92
CA SER A 279 -5.01 -43.72 13.31
C SER A 279 -5.70 -42.39 13.09
N ASN A 280 -6.96 -42.44 12.64
CA ASN A 280 -7.80 -41.27 12.36
C ASN A 280 -7.97 -40.36 13.59
N GLU A 281 -7.93 -40.94 14.79
CA GLU A 281 -8.09 -40.27 16.08
C GLU A 281 -6.88 -39.38 16.42
N GLU A 282 -5.71 -39.64 15.81
CA GLU A 282 -4.50 -38.85 16.04
C GLU A 282 -4.38 -37.63 15.10
N ILE A 283 -5.27 -37.51 14.11
CA ILE A 283 -5.26 -36.44 13.10
C ILE A 283 -6.52 -35.60 13.24
N ALA A 284 -6.36 -34.28 13.42
CA ALA A 284 -7.49 -33.37 13.53
C ALA A 284 -7.34 -32.09 12.72
N PHE A 285 -8.49 -31.50 12.38
CA PHE A 285 -8.57 -30.21 11.69
C PHE A 285 -9.15 -29.16 12.63
N ILE A 286 -8.51 -27.99 12.71
CA ILE A 286 -9.06 -26.87 13.50
C ILE A 286 -10.43 -26.40 12.99
N HIS A 287 -10.71 -26.61 11.70
CA HIS A 287 -11.93 -26.17 11.04
C HIS A 287 -13.17 -26.94 11.49
N ASP A 288 -12.98 -28.15 12.04
CA ASP A 288 -14.05 -28.97 12.59
C ASP A 288 -14.54 -28.45 13.95
N ALA A 289 -13.67 -27.73 14.68
CA ALA A 289 -13.97 -27.12 15.97
C ALA A 289 -14.62 -25.73 15.80
N LYS A 290 -15.95 -25.71 15.72
CA LYS A 290 -16.73 -24.50 15.44
C LYS A 290 -16.94 -23.62 16.66
N THR A 291 -17.05 -24.21 17.86
CA THR A 291 -17.23 -23.48 19.12
C THR A 291 -15.92 -23.31 19.89
N ASP A 292 -15.85 -22.33 20.79
CA ASP A 292 -14.66 -22.11 21.63
C ASP A 292 -14.39 -23.30 22.56
N GLU A 293 -15.46 -23.91 23.10
CA GLU A 293 -15.37 -25.13 23.91
C GLU A 293 -14.79 -26.32 23.12
N GLN A 294 -15.22 -26.51 21.87
CA GLN A 294 -14.68 -27.55 21.00
C GLN A 294 -13.20 -27.31 20.69
N ARG A 295 -12.79 -26.05 20.51
CA ARG A 295 -11.38 -25.69 20.27
C ARG A 295 -10.53 -25.96 21.50
N GLU A 296 -10.99 -25.60 22.69
CA GLU A 296 -10.22 -25.84 23.91
C GLU A 296 -10.04 -27.35 24.16
N ASN A 297 -11.09 -28.15 23.98
CA ASN A 297 -10.99 -29.61 24.07
C ASN A 297 -10.01 -30.18 23.03
N LEU A 298 -10.07 -29.68 21.78
CA LEU A 298 -9.11 -30.06 20.75
C LEU A 298 -7.67 -29.73 21.15
N PHE A 299 -7.43 -28.54 21.70
CA PHE A 299 -6.10 -28.11 22.15
C PHE A 299 -5.61 -28.93 23.32
N GLU A 300 -6.48 -29.28 24.27
CA GLU A 300 -6.16 -30.16 25.38
C GLU A 300 -5.68 -31.53 24.89
N LYS A 301 -6.39 -32.14 23.93
CA LYS A 301 -5.99 -33.41 23.32
C LYS A 301 -4.64 -33.34 22.61
N VAL A 302 -4.31 -32.21 22.01
CA VAL A 302 -2.99 -31.99 21.40
C VAL A 302 -1.91 -31.87 22.48
N ARG A 303 -2.14 -31.14 23.56
CA ARG A 303 -1.19 -31.04 24.70
C ARG A 303 -0.95 -32.40 25.36
N MET A 304 -1.97 -33.25 25.42
CA MET A 304 -1.86 -34.62 25.94
C MET A 304 -1.20 -35.61 24.97
N GLY A 305 -1.05 -35.23 23.69
CA GLY A 305 -0.51 -36.13 22.65
C GLY A 305 -1.51 -37.19 22.19
N GLU A 306 -2.80 -37.01 22.45
CA GLU A 306 -3.87 -37.83 21.85
C GLU A 306 -3.98 -37.51 20.35
N ILE A 307 -4.04 -36.22 20.04
CA ILE A 307 -3.98 -35.72 18.67
C ILE A 307 -2.54 -35.31 18.40
N ARG A 308 -1.88 -36.06 17.51
CA ARG A 308 -0.47 -35.87 17.19
C ARG A 308 -0.24 -35.01 15.96
N ILE A 309 -1.25 -34.83 15.11
CA ILE A 309 -1.15 -34.02 13.91
C ILE A 309 -2.37 -33.10 13.85
N LEU A 310 -2.13 -31.78 13.97
CA LEU A 310 -3.17 -30.76 13.88
C LEU A 310 -2.95 -29.89 12.65
N LEU A 311 -3.93 -29.88 11.75
CA LEU A 311 -3.91 -29.07 10.53
C LEU A 311 -4.79 -27.82 10.68
N GLY A 312 -4.31 -26.69 10.17
CA GLY A 312 -5.11 -25.46 10.18
C GLY A 312 -4.53 -24.28 9.40
N SER A 313 -5.40 -23.30 9.14
CA SER A 313 -5.01 -22.04 8.53
C SER A 313 -4.42 -21.10 9.58
N THR A 314 -3.61 -20.14 9.15
CA THR A 314 -3.08 -19.05 9.97
C THR A 314 -4.20 -18.35 10.73
N SER A 315 -5.35 -18.12 10.09
CA SER A 315 -6.47 -17.42 10.74
C SER A 315 -7.07 -18.17 11.92
N LYS A 316 -6.95 -19.51 11.95
CA LYS A 316 -7.56 -20.38 12.97
C LYS A 316 -6.58 -20.90 14.01
N LEU A 317 -5.32 -21.15 13.62
CA LEU A 317 -4.25 -21.65 14.50
C LEU A 317 -3.18 -20.61 14.83
N GLY A 318 -3.10 -19.52 14.06
CA GLY A 318 -2.03 -18.53 14.18
C GLY A 318 -2.21 -17.54 15.32
N THR A 319 -3.40 -17.42 15.93
CA THR A 319 -3.67 -16.51 17.07
C THR A 319 -4.30 -17.25 18.25
N GLY A 320 -4.02 -16.82 19.47
CA GLY A 320 -4.66 -17.33 20.70
C GLY A 320 -4.57 -18.84 21.00
N THR A 321 -3.74 -19.62 20.29
CA THR A 321 -3.69 -21.09 20.43
C THR A 321 -2.51 -21.55 21.29
N ASN A 322 -2.79 -22.32 22.35
CA ASN A 322 -1.81 -22.85 23.30
C ASN A 322 -1.75 -24.38 23.20
N VAL A 323 -0.83 -24.91 22.38
CA VAL A 323 -0.68 -26.35 22.07
C VAL A 323 0.79 -26.80 22.08
N GLN A 324 1.67 -26.01 22.67
CA GLN A 324 3.13 -26.13 22.53
C GLN A 324 3.75 -27.28 23.33
N ASP A 325 3.08 -27.81 24.36
CA ASP A 325 3.65 -28.72 25.36
C ASP A 325 4.45 -29.88 24.76
N ARG A 326 3.90 -30.56 23.76
CA ARG A 326 4.52 -31.74 23.10
C ARG A 326 4.92 -31.45 21.66
N LEU A 327 4.93 -30.19 21.25
CA LEU A 327 5.05 -29.83 19.85
C LEU A 327 6.51 -29.93 19.38
N VAL A 328 6.80 -30.86 18.47
CA VAL A 328 8.17 -31.12 17.97
C VAL A 328 8.43 -30.52 16.60
N ALA A 329 7.38 -30.35 15.78
CA ALA A 329 7.53 -29.81 14.44
C ALA A 329 6.37 -28.90 14.00
N VAL A 330 6.70 -27.87 13.23
CA VAL A 330 5.75 -27.05 12.47
C VAL A 330 6.07 -27.14 10.98
N HIS A 331 5.05 -27.43 10.18
CA HIS A 331 5.13 -27.58 8.73
C HIS A 331 4.39 -26.43 8.05
N HIS A 332 5.11 -25.63 7.26
CA HIS A 332 4.52 -24.58 6.42
C HIS A 332 4.40 -25.07 4.98
N LEU A 333 3.20 -25.54 4.62
CA LEU A 333 2.93 -25.99 3.25
C LEU A 333 2.78 -24.82 2.28
N ASP A 334 2.42 -23.64 2.75
CA ASP A 334 2.31 -22.46 1.91
C ASP A 334 2.90 -21.21 2.58
N CYS A 335 3.40 -20.30 1.74
CA CYS A 335 3.83 -18.99 2.22
C CYS A 335 2.60 -18.11 2.48
N PRO A 336 2.43 -17.55 3.69
CA PRO A 336 1.34 -16.62 3.94
C PRO A 336 1.59 -15.28 3.22
N TRP A 337 0.52 -14.47 3.07
CA TRP A 337 0.61 -13.18 2.36
C TRP A 337 1.25 -12.06 3.18
N ARG A 338 1.33 -12.23 4.51
CA ARG A 338 1.81 -11.19 5.43
C ARG A 338 2.98 -11.70 6.27
N PRO A 339 3.98 -10.85 6.56
CA PRO A 339 5.12 -11.24 7.41
C PRO A 339 4.69 -11.63 8.82
N SER A 340 3.71 -10.91 9.39
CA SER A 340 3.15 -11.19 10.72
C SER A 340 2.63 -12.61 10.86
N ASP A 341 2.09 -13.16 9.77
CA ASP A 341 1.46 -14.47 9.76
C ASP A 341 2.55 -15.55 9.90
N ILE A 342 3.78 -15.32 9.39
CA ILE A 342 4.94 -16.20 9.60
C ILE A 342 5.36 -16.21 11.07
N GLU A 343 5.53 -15.03 11.67
CA GLU A 343 5.92 -14.89 13.07
C GLU A 343 4.87 -15.51 14.01
N GLN A 344 3.59 -15.31 13.72
CA GLN A 344 2.49 -15.90 14.46
C GLN A 344 2.46 -17.43 14.38
N ARG A 345 2.77 -18.01 13.21
CA ARG A 345 2.86 -19.47 13.02
C ARG A 345 4.09 -20.04 13.75
N ASP A 346 5.26 -19.45 13.57
CA ASP A 346 6.51 -19.90 14.19
C ASP A 346 6.45 -19.76 15.73
N GLY A 347 5.79 -18.71 16.23
CA GLY A 347 5.54 -18.48 17.65
C GLY A 347 4.63 -19.53 18.32
N ARG A 348 4.00 -20.44 17.56
CA ARG A 348 3.24 -21.57 18.16
C ARG A 348 4.15 -22.66 18.71
N ILE A 349 5.35 -22.82 18.15
CA ILE A 349 6.32 -23.82 18.60
C ILE A 349 7.49 -23.23 19.36
N LEU A 350 7.94 -22.03 18.98
CA LEU A 350 8.96 -21.24 19.68
C LEU A 350 8.37 -20.56 20.91
N ARG A 351 7.97 -21.36 21.89
CA ARG A 351 7.20 -20.88 23.04
C ARG A 351 7.62 -21.57 24.33
N GLN A 352 7.53 -20.83 25.43
CA GLN A 352 7.72 -21.38 26.77
C GLN A 352 6.72 -22.49 27.06
N GLY A 353 7.16 -23.49 27.81
CA GLY A 353 6.36 -24.66 28.16
C GLY A 353 6.38 -25.78 27.13
N ASN A 354 7.05 -25.59 25.98
CA ASN A 354 7.38 -26.71 25.10
C ASN A 354 8.37 -27.63 25.83
N GLN A 355 8.04 -28.91 25.94
CA GLN A 355 8.84 -29.92 26.66
C GLN A 355 10.03 -30.41 25.82
N ASN A 356 10.01 -30.16 24.50
CA ASN A 356 11.09 -30.54 23.61
C ASN A 356 12.19 -29.48 23.66
N PRO A 357 13.48 -29.84 23.90
CA PRO A 357 14.57 -28.87 23.89
C PRO A 357 14.93 -28.41 22.47
N ILE A 358 14.70 -29.26 21.47
CA ILE A 358 14.98 -29.00 20.05
C ILE A 358 13.70 -29.23 19.27
N ILE A 359 13.39 -28.30 18.37
CA ILE A 359 12.20 -28.31 17.52
C ILE A 359 12.55 -28.14 16.05
N LYS A 360 11.65 -28.58 15.16
CA LYS A 360 11.80 -28.46 13.71
C LYS A 360 10.79 -27.45 13.13
N ILE A 361 11.27 -26.46 12.38
CA ILE A 361 10.40 -25.58 11.58
C ILE A 361 10.70 -25.88 10.11
N LEU A 362 9.75 -26.50 9.41
CA LEU A 362 9.91 -26.95 8.03
C LEU A 362 9.13 -26.03 7.09
N ARG A 363 9.82 -25.45 6.11
CA ARG A 363 9.21 -24.62 5.06
C ARG A 363 9.36 -25.33 3.72
N TYR A 364 8.24 -25.67 3.10
CA TYR A 364 8.24 -26.45 1.87
C TYR A 364 8.20 -25.51 0.66
N VAL A 365 9.07 -25.75 -0.32
CA VAL A 365 9.22 -24.89 -1.50
C VAL A 365 9.42 -25.75 -2.74
N THR A 366 8.64 -25.49 -3.79
CA THR A 366 8.85 -26.15 -5.09
C THR A 366 9.76 -25.27 -5.96
N LYS A 367 10.94 -25.77 -6.33
CA LYS A 367 11.89 -25.06 -7.22
C LYS A 367 11.28 -24.83 -8.59
N GLY A 368 11.68 -23.73 -9.25
CA GLY A 368 11.11 -23.36 -10.55
C GLY A 368 9.64 -22.97 -10.50
N THR A 369 9.07 -22.80 -9.30
CA THR A 369 7.72 -22.26 -9.09
C THR A 369 7.76 -20.97 -8.28
N PHE A 370 6.59 -20.37 -8.10
CA PHE A 370 6.41 -19.08 -7.47
C PHE A 370 6.65 -19.07 -5.95
N ASP A 371 6.65 -20.23 -5.31
CA ASP A 371 6.81 -20.32 -3.84
C ASP A 371 8.12 -19.73 -3.34
N ALA A 372 9.23 -20.01 -4.02
CA ALA A 372 10.55 -19.56 -3.60
C ALA A 372 10.62 -18.03 -3.55
N TYR A 373 10.03 -17.38 -4.56
CA TYR A 373 9.97 -15.93 -4.66
C TYR A 373 9.10 -15.31 -3.57
N LEU A 374 7.94 -15.90 -3.30
CA LEU A 374 7.05 -15.43 -2.24
C LEU A 374 7.70 -15.50 -0.86
N TRP A 375 8.38 -16.60 -0.53
CA TRP A 375 9.13 -16.73 0.73
C TRP A 375 10.21 -15.67 0.86
N GLN A 376 10.95 -15.39 -0.22
CA GLN A 376 11.98 -14.35 -0.23
C GLN A 376 11.40 -12.95 0.06
N ILE A 377 10.28 -12.58 -0.58
CA ILE A 377 9.61 -11.30 -0.34
C ILE A 377 9.17 -11.18 1.12
N GLN A 378 8.52 -12.21 1.66
CA GLN A 378 8.01 -12.15 3.03
C GLN A 378 9.13 -12.08 4.07
N GLU A 379 10.24 -12.79 3.85
CA GLU A 379 11.41 -12.72 4.73
C GLU A 379 12.06 -11.34 4.73
N GLN A 380 12.19 -10.69 3.57
CA GLN A 380 12.69 -9.32 3.47
C GLN A 380 11.79 -8.34 4.24
N LYS A 381 10.46 -8.46 4.09
CA LYS A 381 9.50 -7.63 4.83
C LYS A 381 9.53 -7.87 6.33
N LEU A 382 9.64 -9.13 6.78
CA LEU A 382 9.73 -9.46 8.20
C LEU A 382 11.00 -8.84 8.81
N LYS A 383 12.15 -9.02 8.16
CA LYS A 383 13.43 -8.44 8.60
C LYS A 383 13.35 -6.93 8.72
N TYR A 384 12.67 -6.26 7.78
CA TYR A 384 12.43 -4.83 7.80
C TYR A 384 11.61 -4.39 9.02
N ILE A 385 10.45 -5.02 9.26
CA ILE A 385 9.57 -4.68 10.38
C ILE A 385 10.30 -4.87 11.72
N SER A 386 11.02 -5.99 11.89
CA SER A 386 11.76 -6.27 13.13
C SER A 386 12.88 -5.26 13.39
N GLN A 387 13.58 -4.77 12.35
CA GLN A 387 14.62 -3.75 12.51
C GLN A 387 14.08 -2.41 13.00
N VAL A 388 12.92 -1.99 12.49
CA VAL A 388 12.28 -0.74 12.92
C VAL A 388 11.77 -0.87 14.35
N MET A 389 11.11 -1.99 14.69
CA MET A 389 10.51 -2.19 16.02
C MET A 389 11.54 -2.36 17.14
N THR A 390 12.71 -2.91 16.84
CA THR A 390 13.78 -3.08 17.83
C THR A 390 14.58 -1.80 18.08
N GLY A 391 14.36 -0.72 17.30
CA GLY A 391 15.14 0.52 17.40
C GLY A 391 16.63 0.36 17.07
N LYS A 392 17.05 -0.82 16.59
CA LYS A 392 18.43 -1.11 16.16
C LYS A 392 18.74 -0.56 14.76
N SER A 393 17.78 0.11 14.12
CA SER A 393 17.96 0.76 12.82
C SER A 393 18.84 2.01 12.93
N ILE A 394 20.07 1.93 12.43
CA ILE A 394 20.98 3.10 12.27
C ILE A 394 20.48 4.02 11.14
N SER A 395 19.64 3.52 10.23
CA SER A 395 19.16 4.30 9.08
C SER A 395 18.04 5.26 9.47
N ARG A 396 18.23 6.56 9.18
CA ARG A 396 17.20 7.60 9.35
C ARG A 396 16.08 7.54 8.31
N SER A 397 16.24 6.74 7.25
CA SER A 397 15.25 6.51 6.20
C SER A 397 15.18 5.05 5.75
N CYS A 398 14.03 4.64 5.21
CA CYS A 398 13.81 3.28 4.69
C CYS A 398 12.72 3.25 3.62
N GLU A 399 12.68 2.20 2.80
CA GLU A 399 11.66 1.97 1.77
C GLU A 399 10.99 0.59 1.97
N ASP A 400 9.67 0.57 1.97
CA ASP A 400 8.80 -0.62 2.02
C ASP A 400 8.73 -1.26 0.63
N MET A 401 8.94 -2.59 0.56
CA MET A 401 9.08 -3.32 -0.70
C MET A 401 7.73 -3.83 -1.26
N ASP A 402 7.70 -4.00 -2.58
CA ASP A 402 6.51 -4.10 -3.46
C ASP A 402 5.46 -5.19 -3.13
N GLU A 403 4.34 -5.11 -3.88
CA GLU A 403 3.17 -6.00 -3.85
C GLU A 403 3.51 -7.47 -4.16
N THR A 404 2.75 -8.39 -3.57
CA THR A 404 2.88 -9.85 -3.73
C THR A 404 2.36 -10.37 -5.08
N VAL A 405 1.97 -9.48 -6.00
CA VAL A 405 1.44 -9.84 -7.33
C VAL A 405 2.59 -9.84 -8.32
N LEU A 406 2.75 -10.95 -9.02
CA LEU A 406 3.83 -11.11 -9.98
C LEU A 406 3.51 -10.43 -11.30
N SER A 407 4.57 -9.97 -11.95
CA SER A 407 4.57 -9.49 -13.33
C SER A 407 4.76 -10.62 -14.33
N ALA A 408 4.35 -10.38 -15.58
CA ALA A 408 4.60 -11.33 -16.68
C ALA A 408 6.10 -11.61 -16.87
N ALA A 409 6.94 -10.63 -16.57
CA ALA A 409 8.39 -10.76 -16.60
C ALA A 409 8.91 -11.69 -15.50
N GLU A 410 8.47 -11.51 -14.25
CA GLU A 410 8.83 -12.40 -13.14
C GLU A 410 8.32 -13.82 -13.38
N VAL A 411 7.10 -13.98 -13.92
CA VAL A 411 6.56 -15.29 -14.31
C VAL A 411 7.48 -16.01 -15.30
N LYS A 412 7.91 -15.33 -16.34
CA LYS A 412 8.81 -15.90 -17.36
C LYS A 412 10.21 -16.19 -16.82
N ALA A 413 10.73 -15.33 -15.93
CA ALA A 413 12.02 -15.54 -15.28
C ALA A 413 12.03 -16.80 -14.40
N ILE A 414 10.98 -16.99 -13.59
CA ILE A 414 10.80 -18.15 -12.74
C ILE A 414 10.68 -19.42 -13.58
N ALA A 415 9.85 -19.40 -14.62
CA ALA A 415 9.62 -20.55 -15.49
C ALA A 415 10.87 -21.01 -16.25
N THR A 416 11.66 -20.07 -16.77
CA THR A 416 12.82 -20.39 -17.61
C THR A 416 14.06 -20.77 -16.80
N SER A 417 14.06 -20.61 -15.47
CA SER A 417 15.20 -20.86 -14.58
C SER A 417 16.53 -20.28 -15.12
N ASN A 418 16.45 -19.20 -15.90
CA ASN A 418 17.58 -18.62 -16.60
C ASN A 418 17.93 -17.29 -15.91
N PRO A 419 19.01 -17.24 -15.11
CA PRO A 419 19.40 -16.05 -14.37
C PRO A 419 19.62 -14.83 -15.28
N LEU A 420 20.07 -15.07 -16.52
CA LEU A 420 20.32 -14.02 -17.51
C LEU A 420 19.02 -13.43 -18.10
N LEU A 421 17.95 -14.22 -18.22
CA LEU A 421 16.64 -13.71 -18.63
C LEU A 421 15.97 -12.94 -17.47
N ALA A 422 16.10 -13.43 -16.24
CA ALA A 422 15.65 -12.72 -15.05
C ALA A 422 16.34 -11.35 -14.92
N GLU A 423 17.67 -11.33 -15.06
CA GLU A 423 18.45 -10.10 -15.03
C GLU A 423 18.12 -9.18 -16.20
N LYS A 424 18.01 -9.70 -17.43
CA LYS A 424 17.57 -8.91 -18.60
C LYS A 424 16.26 -8.20 -18.30
N MET A 425 15.31 -8.93 -17.73
CA MET A 425 13.97 -8.44 -17.47
C MET A 425 13.95 -7.37 -16.39
N GLU A 426 14.68 -7.57 -15.29
CA GLU A 426 14.85 -6.54 -14.26
C GLU A 426 15.45 -5.27 -14.86
N VAL A 427 16.48 -5.44 -15.70
CA VAL A 427 17.20 -4.34 -16.32
C VAL A 427 16.34 -3.63 -17.38
N ASP A 428 15.63 -4.37 -18.24
CA ASP A 428 14.70 -3.84 -19.25
C ASP A 428 13.58 -3.04 -18.60
N ASN A 429 12.96 -3.60 -17.56
CA ASN A 429 11.91 -2.94 -16.79
C ASN A 429 12.46 -1.69 -16.08
N GLY A 430 13.67 -1.79 -15.52
CA GLY A 430 14.39 -0.67 -14.94
C GLY A 430 14.65 0.45 -15.95
N VAL A 431 15.11 0.15 -17.16
CA VAL A 431 15.32 1.14 -18.23
C VAL A 431 14.01 1.78 -18.66
N ILE A 432 12.96 0.99 -18.91
CA ILE A 432 11.64 1.51 -19.29
C ILE A 432 11.13 2.47 -18.21
N ARG A 433 11.21 2.04 -16.94
CA ARG A 433 10.84 2.86 -15.77
C ARG A 433 11.61 4.16 -15.71
N LEU A 434 12.94 4.10 -15.79
CA LEU A 434 13.80 5.26 -15.67
C LEU A 434 13.64 6.22 -16.85
N LYS A 435 13.39 5.73 -18.07
CA LYS A 435 13.06 6.55 -19.25
C LYS A 435 11.72 7.26 -19.10
N LEU A 436 10.70 6.57 -18.59
CA LEU A 436 9.39 7.18 -18.31
C LEU A 436 9.48 8.26 -17.23
N LEU A 437 10.21 8.00 -16.14
CA LEU A 437 10.49 9.00 -15.10
C LEU A 437 11.20 10.23 -15.68
N LYS A 438 12.21 10.02 -16.55
CA LYS A 438 12.91 11.12 -17.22
C LYS A 438 12.00 11.91 -18.17
N GLY A 439 11.09 11.24 -18.88
CA GLY A 439 10.07 11.88 -19.71
C GLY A 439 9.13 12.77 -18.89
N ASN A 440 8.66 12.29 -17.74
CA ASN A 440 7.83 13.07 -16.83
C ASN A 440 8.59 14.25 -16.22
N TRP A 441 9.81 14.05 -15.75
CA TRP A 441 10.69 15.11 -15.25
C TRP A 441 10.89 16.22 -16.29
N ASN A 442 11.08 15.86 -17.57
CA ASN A 442 11.14 16.84 -18.65
C ASN A 442 9.83 17.63 -18.81
N ASN A 443 8.68 16.97 -18.79
CA ASN A 443 7.37 17.62 -18.89
C ASN A 443 7.09 18.56 -17.72
N GLU A 444 7.47 18.17 -16.50
CA GLU A 444 7.37 19.01 -15.30
C GLU A 444 8.27 20.24 -15.43
N ARG A 445 9.52 20.10 -15.90
CA ARG A 445 10.41 21.25 -16.16
C ARG A 445 9.84 22.20 -17.20
N LEU A 446 9.22 21.70 -18.27
CA LEU A 446 8.58 22.55 -19.27
C LEU A 446 7.40 23.33 -18.67
N THR A 447 6.60 22.68 -17.83
CA THR A 447 5.46 23.32 -17.14
C THR A 447 5.93 24.36 -16.13
N LEU A 448 6.88 24.00 -15.26
CA LEU A 448 7.50 24.93 -14.32
C LEU A 448 8.17 26.10 -15.05
N GLY A 449 8.85 25.85 -16.17
CA GLY A 449 9.44 26.89 -17.02
C GLY A 449 8.41 27.89 -17.53
N ARG A 450 7.23 27.43 -17.99
CA ARG A 450 6.12 28.32 -18.38
C ARG A 450 5.60 29.13 -17.19
N ASN A 451 5.47 28.52 -16.02
CA ASN A 451 4.99 29.21 -14.82
C ASN A 451 5.98 30.30 -14.37
N ILE A 452 7.28 30.00 -14.38
CA ILE A 452 8.36 30.94 -14.03
C ILE A 452 8.43 32.12 -15.01
N ASN A 453 8.26 31.86 -16.30
CA ASN A 453 8.44 32.89 -17.32
C ASN A 453 7.20 33.74 -17.55
N ASN A 454 5.99 33.19 -17.35
CA ASN A 454 4.74 33.86 -17.68
C ASN A 454 3.85 34.02 -16.44
N GLN A 455 3.35 32.89 -15.89
CA GLN A 455 2.26 32.92 -14.91
C GLN A 455 2.59 33.64 -13.60
N TYR A 456 3.75 33.36 -13.01
CA TYR A 456 4.16 34.00 -11.76
C TYR A 456 4.48 35.49 -11.95
N PRO A 457 5.28 35.91 -12.96
CA PRO A 457 5.47 37.33 -13.26
C PRO A 457 4.16 38.09 -13.49
N ASP A 458 3.23 37.54 -14.28
CA ASP A 458 1.93 38.17 -14.55
C ASP A 458 1.10 38.34 -13.26
N THR A 459 1.13 37.33 -12.38
CA THR A 459 0.43 37.37 -11.10
C THR A 459 1.07 38.37 -10.13
N ILE A 460 2.40 38.48 -10.11
CA ILE A 460 3.14 39.45 -9.31
C ILE A 460 2.80 40.87 -9.78
N ASP A 461 2.89 41.16 -11.08
CA ASP A 461 2.55 42.46 -11.65
C ASP A 461 1.08 42.84 -11.35
N TYR A 462 0.15 41.88 -11.45
CA TYR A 462 -1.24 42.08 -11.05
C TYR A 462 -1.38 42.44 -9.56
N CYS A 463 -0.71 41.71 -8.67
CA CYS A 463 -0.78 41.95 -7.23
C CYS A 463 -0.15 43.30 -6.86
N GLU A 464 1.00 43.66 -7.43
CA GLU A 464 1.67 44.94 -7.21
C GLU A 464 0.79 46.12 -7.63
N LYS A 465 0.17 46.04 -8.82
CA LYS A 465 -0.79 47.06 -9.29
C LYS A 465 -1.99 47.20 -8.36
N LYS A 466 -2.53 46.08 -7.87
CA LYS A 466 -3.66 46.09 -6.92
C LYS A 466 -3.28 46.62 -5.54
N ILE A 467 -2.11 46.25 -5.02
CA ILE A 467 -1.60 46.77 -3.75
C ILE A 467 -1.41 48.28 -3.83
N ALA A 468 -0.86 48.78 -4.94
CA ALA A 468 -0.69 50.22 -5.15
C ALA A 468 -2.02 50.99 -5.15
N SER A 469 -3.06 50.45 -5.77
CA SER A 469 -4.38 51.09 -5.77
C SER A 469 -5.08 51.01 -4.41
N ILE A 470 -5.01 49.86 -3.72
CA ILE A 470 -5.57 49.70 -2.38
C ILE A 470 -4.87 50.61 -1.36
N ARG A 471 -3.55 50.83 -1.46
CA ARG A 471 -2.82 51.75 -0.57
C ARG A 471 -3.30 53.20 -0.71
N LYS A 472 -3.58 53.67 -1.93
CA LYS A 472 -4.19 55.00 -2.12
C LYS A 472 -5.59 55.08 -1.52
N ASP A 473 -6.38 54.02 -1.63
CA ASP A 473 -7.71 53.94 -1.01
C ASP A 473 -7.62 53.95 0.53
N MET A 474 -6.57 53.36 1.12
CA MET A 474 -6.32 53.46 2.56
C MET A 474 -6.07 54.89 3.01
N GLU A 475 -5.28 55.68 2.29
CA GLU A 475 -5.07 57.10 2.61
C GLU A 475 -6.38 57.89 2.58
N LEU A 476 -7.30 57.55 1.66
CA LEU A 476 -8.63 58.15 1.57
C LEU A 476 -9.50 57.78 2.78
N ARG A 477 -9.45 56.53 3.22
CA ARG A 477 -10.12 56.04 4.42
C ARG A 477 -9.58 56.73 5.68
N GLU A 478 -8.26 56.83 5.85
CA GLU A 478 -7.61 57.42 7.04
C GLU A 478 -7.97 58.91 7.22
N LYS A 479 -8.04 59.67 6.11
CA LYS A 479 -8.50 61.09 6.12
C LYS A 479 -9.92 61.30 6.65
N THR A 480 -10.70 60.22 6.73
CA THR A 480 -12.10 60.22 7.15
C THR A 480 -12.34 59.36 8.40
N GLU A 481 -11.29 58.86 9.03
CA GLU A 481 -11.36 58.02 10.23
C GLU A 481 -11.75 58.85 11.47
N GLY A 482 -12.61 58.31 12.33
CA GLY A 482 -13.08 58.97 13.55
C GLY A 482 -14.07 60.13 13.34
N LYS A 483 -14.53 60.41 12.12
CA LYS A 483 -15.59 61.38 11.84
C LYS A 483 -16.97 60.78 12.05
N ASP A 484 -17.94 61.62 12.44
CA ASP A 484 -19.35 61.25 12.49
C ASP A 484 -19.84 60.78 11.11
N PHE A 485 -20.85 59.90 11.11
CA PHE A 485 -21.40 59.34 9.89
C PHE A 485 -21.93 60.46 8.98
N SER A 486 -21.48 60.48 7.73
CA SER A 486 -22.02 61.35 6.69
C SER A 486 -21.87 60.69 5.33
N ALA A 487 -22.97 60.55 4.59
CA ALA A 487 -23.01 59.96 3.26
C ALA A 487 -23.80 60.85 2.30
N VAL A 488 -23.33 60.96 1.06
CA VAL A 488 -24.06 61.64 -0.01
C VAL A 488 -24.78 60.57 -0.81
N ILE A 489 -26.11 60.60 -0.84
CA ILE A 489 -26.94 59.66 -1.59
C ILE A 489 -27.90 60.48 -2.44
N ASP A 490 -27.91 60.23 -3.76
CA ASP A 490 -28.71 61.02 -4.73
C ASP A 490 -28.52 62.55 -4.59
N GLY A 491 -27.28 62.97 -4.42
CA GLY A 491 -26.91 64.40 -4.30
C GLY A 491 -27.29 65.08 -2.97
N LYS A 492 -27.90 64.37 -2.02
CA LYS A 492 -28.25 64.88 -0.68
C LYS A 492 -27.32 64.28 0.38
N THR A 493 -26.93 65.10 1.35
CA THR A 493 -26.08 64.69 2.48
C THR A 493 -26.95 64.19 3.63
N TYR A 494 -26.60 63.03 4.19
CA TYR A 494 -27.29 62.40 5.31
C TYR A 494 -26.32 62.11 6.45
N ASP A 495 -26.58 62.68 7.62
CA ASP A 495 -25.79 62.48 8.84
C ASP A 495 -26.39 61.42 9.79
N GLU A 496 -27.57 60.90 9.45
CA GLU A 496 -28.25 59.82 10.16
C GLU A 496 -28.28 58.54 9.31
N ARG A 497 -27.75 57.43 9.86
CA ARG A 497 -27.70 56.11 9.20
C ARG A 497 -29.07 55.62 8.71
N VAL A 498 -30.13 55.91 9.47
CA VAL A 498 -31.50 55.50 9.16
C VAL A 498 -31.99 56.19 7.88
N LYS A 499 -31.88 57.53 7.81
CA LYS A 499 -32.30 58.33 6.65
C LYS A 499 -31.47 58.01 5.40
N ALA A 500 -30.17 57.80 5.56
CA ALA A 500 -29.28 57.38 4.47
C ALA A 500 -29.68 56.00 3.91
N GLY A 501 -29.95 55.03 4.79
CA GLY A 501 -30.37 53.69 4.40
C GLY A 501 -31.75 53.64 3.73
N GLU A 502 -32.72 54.43 4.22
CA GLU A 502 -34.05 54.53 3.60
C GLU A 502 -33.98 55.05 2.16
N GLN A 503 -33.12 56.03 1.93
CA GLN A 503 -32.92 56.63 0.61
C GLN A 503 -32.16 55.71 -0.34
N LEU A 504 -31.14 55.01 0.16
CA LEU A 504 -30.46 53.96 -0.62
C LEU A 504 -31.44 52.85 -1.04
N LEU A 505 -32.29 52.39 -0.11
CA LEU A 505 -33.30 51.37 -0.39
C LEU A 505 -34.38 51.86 -1.36
N LEU A 506 -34.77 53.14 -1.29
CA LEU A 506 -35.70 53.75 -2.24
C LEU A 506 -35.12 53.73 -3.65
N ILE A 507 -33.86 54.14 -3.83
CA ILE A 507 -33.16 54.10 -5.11
C ILE A 507 -33.05 52.67 -5.63
N MET A 508 -32.74 51.70 -4.76
CA MET A 508 -32.72 50.28 -5.12
C MET A 508 -34.07 49.81 -5.67
N LYS A 509 -35.18 50.13 -4.99
CA LYS A 509 -36.54 49.72 -5.41
C LYS A 509 -37.03 50.45 -6.67
N LEU A 510 -36.65 51.71 -6.84
CA LEU A 510 -36.99 52.50 -8.02
C LEU A 510 -36.23 52.03 -9.27
N HIS A 511 -35.01 51.52 -9.09
CA HIS A 511 -34.12 51.11 -10.18
C HIS A 511 -33.99 49.58 -10.34
N ASP A 512 -34.75 48.79 -9.56
CA ASP A 512 -34.84 47.31 -9.66
C ASP A 512 -35.24 46.84 -11.09
N LEU A 513 -35.84 47.75 -11.87
CA LEU A 513 -36.31 47.51 -13.24
C LEU A 513 -35.44 48.14 -14.35
N ALA A 514 -34.37 48.88 -14.04
CA ALA A 514 -33.66 49.74 -15.01
C ALA A 514 -32.14 49.53 -15.15
N VAL A 515 -31.52 48.61 -14.40
CA VAL A 515 -30.06 48.36 -14.52
C VAL A 515 -29.78 47.38 -15.68
N ASN A 516 -30.00 47.82 -16.92
CA ASN A 516 -29.49 47.12 -18.11
C ASN A 516 -27.99 47.40 -18.28
N GLY A 517 -27.17 46.65 -17.55
CA GLY A 517 -25.73 46.50 -17.78
C GLY A 517 -24.79 47.61 -17.31
N GLU A 518 -25.23 48.88 -17.26
CA GLU A 518 -24.36 49.99 -16.85
C GLU A 518 -24.45 50.28 -15.33
N PRO A 519 -23.31 50.47 -14.62
CA PRO A 519 -23.31 50.81 -13.19
C PRO A 519 -24.02 52.15 -12.93
N LEU A 520 -25.09 52.13 -12.13
CA LEU A 520 -25.85 53.32 -11.78
C LEU A 520 -25.15 54.07 -10.62
N PRO A 521 -24.69 55.32 -10.78
CA PRO A 521 -24.12 56.09 -9.68
C PRO A 521 -25.21 56.44 -8.66
N VAL A 522 -24.98 56.11 -7.39
CA VAL A 522 -25.98 56.32 -6.33
C VAL A 522 -25.52 57.27 -5.23
N GLY A 523 -24.22 57.56 -5.15
CA GLY A 523 -23.71 58.47 -4.13
C GLY A 523 -22.22 58.41 -3.91
N GLU A 524 -21.81 58.98 -2.78
CA GLU A 524 -20.44 59.00 -2.30
C GLU A 524 -20.42 58.78 -0.78
N TYR A 525 -19.49 57.95 -0.32
CA TYR A 525 -19.29 57.70 1.10
C TYR A 525 -17.79 57.75 1.42
N ARG A 526 -17.38 58.64 2.32
CA ARG A 526 -15.98 58.81 2.75
C ARG A 526 -14.98 58.98 1.57
N GLY A 527 -15.38 59.66 0.51
CA GLY A 527 -14.56 59.85 -0.70
C GLY A 527 -14.70 58.75 -1.76
N PHE A 528 -15.34 57.62 -1.42
CA PHE A 528 -15.57 56.51 -2.35
C PHE A 528 -16.87 56.70 -3.11
N ARG A 529 -16.81 56.54 -4.44
CA ARG A 529 -18.01 56.61 -5.30
C ARG A 529 -18.79 55.32 -5.24
N LEU A 530 -20.10 55.42 -5.09
CA LEU A 530 -21.01 54.29 -4.95
C LEU A 530 -21.77 54.06 -6.26
N PHE A 531 -21.81 52.80 -6.71
CA PHE A 531 -22.58 52.38 -7.88
C PHE A 531 -23.42 51.15 -7.58
N LEU A 532 -24.61 51.06 -8.17
CA LEU A 532 -25.42 49.84 -8.19
C LEU A 532 -25.20 49.09 -9.48
N VAL A 533 -25.00 47.77 -9.38
CA VAL A 533 -24.84 46.88 -10.54
C VAL A 533 -25.56 45.56 -10.30
N LEU A 534 -26.00 44.89 -11.37
CA LEU A 534 -26.41 43.49 -11.31
C LEU A 534 -25.21 42.58 -11.56
N ASN A 535 -24.96 41.64 -10.66
CA ASN A 535 -23.93 40.63 -10.86
C ASN A 535 -24.38 39.57 -11.88
N ALA A 536 -23.50 38.62 -12.22
CA ALA A 536 -23.79 37.56 -13.20
C ALA A 536 -25.00 36.67 -12.82
N PHE A 537 -25.40 36.66 -11.55
CA PHE A 537 -26.55 35.93 -11.02
C PHE A 537 -27.81 36.80 -10.91
N LYS A 538 -27.82 38.00 -11.51
CA LYS A 538 -28.92 38.99 -11.45
C LYS A 538 -29.25 39.44 -10.02
N GLN A 539 -28.27 39.43 -9.12
CA GLN A 539 -28.42 40.00 -7.79
C GLN A 539 -27.82 41.40 -7.75
N LEU A 540 -28.46 42.30 -7.02
CA LEU A 540 -28.02 43.68 -6.87
C LEU A 540 -26.81 43.77 -5.92
N GLU A 541 -25.72 44.34 -6.42
CA GLU A 541 -24.50 44.60 -5.66
C GLU A 541 -24.21 46.10 -5.60
N LEU A 542 -23.68 46.54 -4.46
CA LEU A 542 -23.11 47.87 -4.30
C LEU A 542 -21.62 47.80 -4.61
N LEU A 543 -21.19 48.52 -5.65
CA LEU A 543 -19.79 48.77 -5.92
C LEU A 543 -19.33 50.03 -5.18
N VAL A 544 -18.24 49.89 -4.44
CA VAL A 544 -17.54 50.97 -3.76
C VAL A 544 -16.25 51.21 -4.54
N LYS A 545 -16.13 52.35 -5.20
CA LYS A 545 -15.05 52.64 -6.16
C LYS A 545 -14.17 53.80 -5.69
N GLY A 546 -12.89 53.49 -5.49
CA GLY A 546 -11.78 54.43 -5.35
C GLY A 546 -10.81 54.28 -6.52
N ASP A 547 -9.51 54.15 -6.24
CA ASP A 547 -8.50 53.69 -7.21
C ASP A 547 -8.64 52.17 -7.46
N ASN A 548 -9.16 51.42 -6.48
CA ASN A 548 -9.64 50.05 -6.64
C ASN A 548 -11.18 49.97 -6.56
N THR A 549 -11.74 48.84 -6.99
CA THR A 549 -13.18 48.55 -6.90
C THR A 549 -13.43 47.44 -5.89
N TYR A 550 -14.32 47.68 -4.93
CA TYR A 550 -14.81 46.71 -3.95
C TYR A 550 -16.31 46.47 -4.19
N SER A 551 -16.84 45.31 -3.80
CA SER A 551 -18.27 45.03 -3.91
C SER A 551 -18.83 44.40 -2.64
N THR A 552 -20.14 44.62 -2.42
CA THR A 552 -20.90 43.92 -1.38
C THR A 552 -22.34 43.69 -1.82
N PRO A 553 -22.92 42.52 -1.50
CA PRO A 553 -24.32 42.27 -1.78
C PRO A 553 -25.20 43.21 -0.93
N LEU A 554 -26.24 43.75 -1.57
CA LEU A 554 -27.27 44.49 -0.87
C LEU A 554 -28.37 43.52 -0.45
N GLY A 555 -28.71 43.50 0.83
CA GLY A 555 -29.87 42.75 1.34
C GLY A 555 -31.09 43.66 1.56
N ASP A 556 -32.20 43.09 2.05
CA ASP A 556 -33.50 43.76 2.07
C ASP A 556 -33.72 44.80 3.19
N SER A 557 -32.70 45.03 4.04
CA SER A 557 -32.78 45.93 5.20
C SER A 557 -31.99 47.22 4.97
N PHE A 558 -32.63 48.37 5.22
CA PHE A 558 -32.03 49.70 5.09
C PHE A 558 -30.82 49.92 6.00
N LEU A 559 -30.90 49.50 7.28
CA LEU A 559 -29.78 49.55 8.23
C LEU A 559 -28.69 48.56 7.83
N GLY A 560 -29.07 47.35 7.41
CA GLY A 560 -28.13 46.33 6.95
C GLY A 560 -27.33 46.74 5.71
N GLY A 561 -27.92 47.54 4.80
CA GLY A 561 -27.23 48.09 3.63
C GLY A 561 -26.12 49.08 4.01
N ILE A 562 -26.41 50.04 4.90
CA ILE A 562 -25.43 51.01 5.39
C ILE A 562 -24.32 50.33 6.20
N THR A 563 -24.68 49.37 7.07
CA THR A 563 -23.66 48.61 7.83
C THR A 563 -22.75 47.79 6.91
N ARG A 564 -23.25 47.22 5.81
CA ARG A 564 -22.41 46.53 4.82
C ARG A 564 -21.48 47.49 4.08
N LEU A 565 -21.97 48.68 3.70
CA LEU A 565 -21.15 49.74 3.11
C LEU A 565 -20.01 50.16 4.05
N GLU A 566 -20.32 50.45 5.31
CA GLU A 566 -19.32 50.74 6.36
C GLU A 566 -18.31 49.60 6.46
N ASN A 567 -18.78 48.36 6.58
CA ASN A 567 -17.92 47.18 6.70
C ASN A 567 -17.00 46.95 5.50
N VAL A 568 -17.40 47.29 4.26
CA VAL A 568 -16.54 47.17 3.08
C VAL A 568 -15.34 48.11 3.19
N VAL A 569 -15.59 49.37 3.55
CA VAL A 569 -14.54 50.37 3.72
C VAL A 569 -13.64 50.00 4.91
N GLU A 570 -14.22 49.53 6.02
CA GLU A 570 -13.46 49.07 7.19
C GLU A 570 -12.63 47.80 6.95
N LYS A 571 -12.99 46.98 5.95
CA LYS A 571 -12.24 45.77 5.57
C LYS A 571 -11.11 46.03 4.58
N ILE A 572 -10.95 47.24 4.04
CA ILE A 572 -9.86 47.56 3.10
C ILE A 572 -8.46 47.16 3.64
N PRO A 573 -8.11 47.37 4.92
CA PRO A 573 -6.83 46.90 5.47
C PRO A 573 -6.66 45.37 5.41
N ALA A 574 -7.72 44.61 5.67
CA ALA A 574 -7.70 43.15 5.57
C ALA A 574 -7.56 42.68 4.10
N VAL A 575 -8.17 43.41 3.15
CA VAL A 575 -8.01 43.15 1.71
C VAL A 575 -6.58 43.43 1.27
N LEU A 576 -5.95 44.50 1.77
CA LEU A 576 -4.54 44.79 1.54
C LEU A 576 -3.66 43.65 2.06
N MET A 577 -3.84 43.27 3.33
CA MET A 577 -3.06 42.20 3.96
C MET A 577 -3.17 40.88 3.19
N ASN A 578 -4.37 40.50 2.74
CA ASN A 578 -4.56 39.30 1.92
C ASN A 578 -3.85 39.38 0.56
N MET A 579 -3.85 40.55 -0.09
CA MET A 579 -3.17 40.74 -1.36
C MET A 579 -1.63 40.76 -1.19
N GLU A 580 -1.13 41.37 -0.12
CA GLU A 580 0.30 41.34 0.26
C GLU A 580 0.76 39.92 0.60
N GLN A 581 -0.05 39.15 1.33
CA GLN A 581 0.22 37.73 1.59
C GLN A 581 0.26 36.93 0.28
N LYS A 582 -0.73 37.14 -0.62
CA LYS A 582 -0.74 36.48 -1.92
C LYS A 582 0.49 36.82 -2.77
N LEU A 583 0.93 38.08 -2.75
CA LEU A 583 2.17 38.50 -3.41
C LEU A 583 3.38 37.77 -2.82
N ALA A 584 3.53 37.75 -1.49
CA ALA A 584 4.63 37.08 -0.80
C ALA A 584 4.65 35.57 -1.07
N ASP A 585 3.49 34.91 -1.04
CA ASP A 585 3.34 33.49 -1.36
C ASP A 585 3.74 33.22 -2.81
N THR A 586 3.28 34.05 -3.75
CA THR A 586 3.60 33.90 -5.18
C THR A 586 5.10 34.13 -5.45
N GLN A 587 5.72 35.10 -4.77
CA GLN A 587 7.16 35.34 -4.85
C GLN A 587 7.96 34.16 -4.29
N THR A 588 7.54 33.61 -3.14
CA THR A 588 8.15 32.42 -2.55
C THR A 588 8.04 31.22 -3.50
N GLN A 589 6.86 30.98 -4.07
CA GLN A 589 6.64 29.92 -5.07
C GLN A 589 7.50 30.09 -6.32
N LEU A 590 7.71 31.33 -6.79
CA LEU A 590 8.59 31.62 -7.92
C LEU A 590 10.06 31.28 -7.60
N GLU A 591 10.54 31.63 -6.41
CA GLU A 591 11.89 31.29 -5.97
C GLU A 591 12.09 29.79 -5.82
N GLU A 592 11.14 29.09 -5.20
CA GLU A 592 11.13 27.64 -5.06
C GLU A 592 11.10 26.95 -6.44
N ALA A 593 10.21 27.38 -7.33
CA ALA A 593 10.14 26.83 -8.69
C ALA A 593 11.45 27.04 -9.47
N ARG A 594 12.12 28.19 -9.29
CA ARG A 594 13.44 28.45 -9.90
C ARG A 594 14.52 27.52 -9.36
N LYS A 595 14.52 27.22 -8.06
CA LYS A 595 15.42 26.22 -7.46
C LYS A 595 15.12 24.82 -7.99
N GLU A 596 13.84 24.45 -8.08
CA GLU A 596 13.41 23.11 -8.49
C GLU A 596 13.75 22.81 -9.96
N VAL A 597 13.56 23.79 -10.87
CA VAL A 597 13.88 23.64 -12.30
C VAL A 597 15.36 23.40 -12.59
N GLN A 598 16.24 23.76 -11.65
CA GLN A 598 17.68 23.55 -11.77
C GLN A 598 18.15 22.18 -11.25
N LYS A 599 17.31 21.46 -10.50
CA LYS A 599 17.69 20.15 -9.98
C LYS A 599 17.89 19.16 -11.13
N PRO A 600 19.03 18.43 -11.17
CA PRO A 600 19.23 17.39 -12.16
C PRO A 600 18.27 16.22 -11.93
N PHE A 601 18.08 15.39 -12.96
CA PHE A 601 17.33 14.15 -12.80
C PHE A 601 18.08 13.20 -11.85
N GLU A 602 17.48 12.91 -10.70
CA GLU A 602 18.09 12.13 -9.61
C GLU A 602 18.60 10.75 -10.07
N PHE A 603 17.90 10.13 -11.02
CA PHE A 603 18.20 8.78 -11.48
C PHE A 603 19.01 8.73 -12.79
N GLU A 604 19.66 9.83 -13.18
CA GLU A 604 20.41 9.89 -14.45
C GLU A 604 21.53 8.84 -14.52
N GLN A 605 22.32 8.71 -13.46
CA GLN A 605 23.40 7.73 -13.40
C GLN A 605 22.84 6.29 -13.47
N ARG A 606 21.81 5.99 -12.67
CA ARG A 606 21.17 4.68 -12.65
C ARG A 606 20.55 4.32 -14.00
N LEU A 607 19.97 5.29 -14.71
CA LEU A 607 19.43 5.10 -16.06
C LEU A 607 20.54 4.70 -17.05
N ASN A 608 21.71 5.35 -16.95
CA ASN A 608 22.85 5.03 -17.81
C ASN A 608 23.41 3.64 -17.50
N GLU A 609 23.56 3.28 -16.22
CA GLU A 609 24.01 1.96 -15.78
C GLU A 609 23.07 0.85 -16.26
N TYR A 610 21.76 1.01 -16.04
CA TYR A 610 20.76 0.05 -16.51
C TYR A 610 20.70 -0.02 -18.04
N SER A 611 20.84 1.10 -18.75
CA SER A 611 20.86 1.09 -20.22
C SER A 611 22.10 0.40 -20.78
N ALA A 612 23.26 0.57 -20.13
CA ALA A 612 24.48 -0.13 -20.50
C ALA A 612 24.37 -1.63 -20.23
N ARG A 613 23.82 -2.01 -19.07
CA ARG A 613 23.59 -3.41 -18.71
C ARG A 613 22.56 -4.07 -19.63
N GLN A 614 21.51 -3.34 -20.02
CA GLN A 614 20.51 -3.79 -21.01
C GLN A 614 21.19 -4.15 -22.33
N ALA A 615 22.05 -3.25 -22.84
CA ALA A 615 22.78 -3.49 -24.07
C ALA A 615 23.69 -4.73 -23.95
N GLU A 616 24.42 -4.86 -22.84
CA GLU A 616 25.30 -6.01 -22.60
C GLU A 616 24.53 -7.34 -22.56
N ILE A 617 23.39 -7.39 -21.86
CA ILE A 617 22.60 -8.62 -21.74
C ILE A 617 21.93 -8.97 -23.08
N ASN A 618 21.45 -7.98 -23.84
CA ASN A 618 20.93 -8.18 -25.19
C ASN A 618 21.98 -8.83 -26.09
N THR A 619 23.19 -8.28 -26.12
CA THR A 619 24.31 -8.85 -26.89
C THR A 619 24.60 -10.29 -26.45
N ARG A 620 24.69 -10.57 -25.14
CA ARG A 620 24.96 -11.94 -24.63
C ARG A 620 23.87 -12.95 -25.01
N LEU A 621 22.61 -12.54 -25.05
CA LEU A 621 21.51 -13.42 -25.45
C LEU A 621 21.48 -13.66 -26.96
N GLU A 622 21.71 -12.61 -27.76
CA GLU A 622 21.86 -12.74 -29.23
C GLU A 622 23.00 -13.69 -29.58
N PHE A 623 24.16 -13.58 -28.90
CA PHE A 623 25.27 -14.53 -29.10
C PHE A 623 24.93 -15.96 -28.70
N LYS A 624 24.13 -16.19 -27.65
CA LYS A 624 23.68 -17.53 -27.25
C LYS A 624 22.65 -18.12 -28.22
N GLU A 625 21.75 -17.29 -28.76
CA GLU A 625 20.80 -17.73 -29.79
C GLU A 625 21.52 -18.10 -31.09
N LEU A 626 22.54 -17.32 -31.48
CA LEU A 626 23.40 -17.63 -32.63
C LEU A 626 24.20 -18.92 -32.41
N GLN A 627 24.75 -19.16 -31.23
CA GLN A 627 25.46 -20.41 -30.91
C GLN A 627 24.52 -21.64 -30.91
N LYS A 628 23.29 -21.50 -30.41
CA LYS A 628 22.29 -22.58 -30.50
C LYS A 628 21.87 -22.87 -31.94
N GLN A 629 21.77 -21.84 -32.78
CA GLN A 629 21.51 -22.03 -34.21
C GLN A 629 22.69 -22.72 -34.89
N GLU A 630 23.94 -22.37 -34.56
CA GLU A 630 25.12 -23.08 -35.06
C GLU A 630 25.18 -24.54 -34.58
N GLU A 631 24.88 -24.83 -33.31
CA GLU A 631 24.82 -26.22 -32.80
C GLU A 631 23.75 -27.06 -33.50
N VAL A 632 22.55 -26.52 -33.75
CA VAL A 632 21.48 -27.22 -34.50
C VAL A 632 21.88 -27.48 -35.96
N ILE A 633 22.56 -26.52 -36.60
CA ILE A 633 23.07 -26.69 -37.97
C ILE A 633 24.19 -27.75 -38.01
N PHE A 634 25.06 -27.80 -36.99
CA PHE A 634 26.10 -28.82 -36.89
C PHE A 634 25.53 -30.22 -36.61
N ASP A 635 24.46 -30.34 -35.81
CA ASP A 635 23.81 -31.62 -35.52
C ASP A 635 23.04 -32.17 -36.74
N GLU A 636 22.37 -31.30 -37.51
CA GLU A 636 21.76 -31.66 -38.81
C GLU A 636 22.81 -32.06 -39.85
N SER A 637 23.97 -31.38 -39.89
CA SER A 637 25.05 -31.75 -40.81
C SER A 637 25.70 -33.10 -40.48
N LYS A 638 25.81 -33.46 -39.20
CA LYS A 638 26.31 -34.77 -38.76
C LYS A 638 25.33 -35.91 -39.06
N THR A 639 24.03 -35.67 -38.89
CA THR A 639 23.00 -36.66 -39.26
C THR A 639 22.94 -36.90 -40.76
N ILE A 640 23.23 -35.87 -41.58
CA ILE A 640 23.34 -36.03 -43.04
C ILE A 640 24.63 -36.78 -43.42
N ASP A 641 25.76 -36.50 -42.79
CA ASP A 641 27.03 -37.21 -43.06
C ASP A 641 27.02 -38.68 -42.59
N GLU A 642 26.28 -39.01 -41.52
CA GLU A 642 26.08 -40.40 -41.06
C GLU A 642 25.10 -41.15 -41.98
N ALA A 643 24.00 -40.51 -42.42
CA ALA A 643 23.05 -41.11 -43.37
C ALA A 643 23.66 -41.34 -44.78
N CYS A 644 24.50 -40.41 -45.26
CA CYS A 644 25.20 -40.58 -46.53
C CYS A 644 26.30 -41.66 -46.50
N ASN A 645 26.89 -41.95 -45.34
CA ASN A 645 27.86 -43.04 -45.20
C ASN A 645 27.19 -44.42 -45.06
N GLU A 646 26.01 -44.52 -44.43
CA GLU A 646 25.24 -45.77 -44.40
C GLU A 646 24.68 -46.15 -45.79
N GLU A 647 24.16 -45.18 -46.55
CA GLU A 647 23.69 -45.44 -47.93
C GLU A 647 24.83 -45.81 -48.89
N ALA A 648 26.05 -45.29 -48.68
CA ALA A 648 27.22 -45.65 -49.48
C ALA A 648 27.75 -47.07 -49.16
N LEU A 649 27.68 -47.51 -47.90
CA LEU A 649 28.04 -48.88 -47.49
C LEU A 649 27.01 -49.92 -47.96
N GLU A 650 25.72 -49.61 -47.93
CA GLU A 650 24.67 -50.49 -48.46
C GLU A 650 24.70 -50.61 -50.00
N ALA A 651 25.15 -49.57 -50.71
CA ALA A 651 25.31 -49.59 -52.16
C ALA A 651 26.53 -50.42 -52.62
N GLU A 652 27.63 -50.43 -51.86
CA GLU A 652 28.80 -51.28 -52.17
C GLU A 652 28.53 -52.78 -51.88
N ASP A 653 27.79 -53.11 -50.83
CA ASP A 653 27.43 -54.51 -50.51
C ASP A 653 26.39 -55.09 -51.49
N ALA A 654 25.50 -54.26 -52.04
CA ALA A 654 24.51 -54.69 -53.04
C ALA A 654 25.13 -54.96 -54.43
N ASP A 655 26.23 -54.27 -54.79
CA ASP A 655 26.89 -54.46 -56.10
C ASP A 655 27.85 -55.67 -56.09
N ILE A 656 28.37 -56.07 -54.93
CA ILE A 656 29.18 -57.29 -54.75
C ILE A 656 28.30 -58.56 -54.75
N ALA A 657 27.04 -58.47 -54.30
CA ALA A 657 26.10 -59.60 -54.32
C ALA A 657 25.47 -59.88 -55.71
N SER A 658 25.65 -58.99 -56.69
CA SER A 658 25.13 -59.18 -58.07
C SER A 658 26.12 -59.85 -59.04
N LYS A 659 27.37 -60.12 -58.60
CA LYS A 659 28.44 -60.72 -59.41
C LYS A 659 29.10 -61.98 -58.81
N ALA A 660 28.44 -62.70 -57.91
CA ALA A 660 28.87 -64.01 -57.41
C ALA A 660 27.93 -65.14 -57.84
#